data_AF-A0A1T3CNW0-F1
#
_entry.id   AF-A0A1T3CNW0-F1
#
_cell.length_a   1.000
_cell.length_b   1.000
_cell.length_c   1.000
_cell.angle_alpha   90.00
_cell.angle_beta   90.00
_cell.angle_gamma   90.00
#
_symmetry.space_group_name_H-M   'P 1'
#
loop_
_entity.id
_entity.type
_entity.pdbx_description
1 polymer ?
#
loop_
_entity_poly.entity_id
_entity_poly.type
_entity_poly.pdbx_seq_one_letter_code
_entity_poly.pdbx_strand_id
1 'polypeptide(L)'
;MALVDGIAEMPFIISDGIGSTEANKRKLIRRHVMLGKNRGKTRKVKRGDHQPAQGDLGYNGDDVSTGLSINMRYYHIPPKVGSELSFTQFADSVEPALIKDILKFSFMAKRVIYPLERCINFDKKDNYDRMWFELMTKDAAYLHTILFTSQTYFMHTSSQNNPGAVKTVIMHHSRALQLLRERLAAKHEEVKISDPTILVVLALAGHAHMINDYETAKTHIDGLRRIVQLRGGLSTFSYHPKLSIELLKCDLGIALSYGTKTVFFTEPSSKSSLTSPLETCAWNHLEPHLSLLSVPPIRRSEFLGRQKALALELDAAGVDAFIAEPSASTSYYANISSNFHLSERPFLMIIDKDGQFTTLVPKFEAGRIAKLDMVFDNKTTITWIEEESPYEALARGTGYKKVMIDEHARFMIAAGLQKAGIEVVPMSETIQSLRSIKSVDEIALLKGINSFTLALVQSLQKCIQIGMTQEEVIDASQALFTRAGVGHGFWVLALFGDQAALPHGGETGRTLQEGEFVLIDIGSELHGYCSDVTRTILPTGATVSDDLMAVWQIVWDAQSAGLSHMHAGEACSAIDGASRDVIKRAGYGQYYTHRLGHGLGLEGHEPPYLNGANDQKLKLAEVATNEPGIYVTTEEAALLGKKVGFGIRLEDPILVTENGGVLLTGSRAQSPWSP
;
A
#
# COMPACT_ATOMS: atom_id res chain seq x y z
N MET A 1 -3.62 -37.46 39.47
CA MET A 1 -4.79 -37.96 38.72
C MET A 1 -6.02 -38.03 39.64
N ALA A 2 -6.37 -36.93 40.32
CA ALA A 2 -7.55 -36.81 41.20
C ALA A 2 -7.77 -35.34 41.65
N LEU A 3 -7.54 -34.37 40.74
CA LEU A 3 -7.63 -32.92 41.04
C LEU A 3 -7.82 -32.07 39.76
N VAL A 4 -8.43 -32.65 38.71
CA VAL A 4 -8.54 -32.05 37.37
C VAL A 4 -10.01 -31.89 36.91
N ASP A 5 -10.96 -32.61 37.52
CA ASP A 5 -12.36 -32.69 37.05
C ASP A 5 -13.28 -31.58 37.60
N GLY A 6 -12.78 -30.33 37.67
CA GLY A 6 -13.43 -29.22 38.40
C GLY A 6 -13.80 -27.98 37.59
N ILE A 7 -13.52 -27.94 36.28
CA ILE A 7 -13.75 -26.76 35.42
C ILE A 7 -14.37 -27.15 34.07
N ALA A 8 -15.38 -28.02 34.10
CA ALA A 8 -16.18 -28.39 32.94
C ALA A 8 -17.67 -28.27 33.26
N GLU A 9 -18.20 -27.03 33.26
CA GLU A 9 -19.63 -26.68 33.10
C GLU A 9 -19.84 -25.16 33.31
N MET A 10 -19.74 -24.35 32.25
CA MET A 10 -20.42 -23.04 32.15
C MET A 10 -20.64 -22.64 30.68
N PRO A 11 -21.67 -23.18 30.01
CA PRO A 11 -22.09 -22.68 28.69
C PRO A 11 -22.84 -21.35 28.85
N PHE A 12 -22.46 -20.34 28.06
CA PHE A 12 -23.20 -19.07 28.00
C PHE A 12 -23.41 -18.59 26.57
N ILE A 13 -24.63 -18.76 26.08
CA ILE A 13 -25.54 -17.70 25.61
C ILE A 13 -26.95 -18.29 25.75
N ILE A 14 -27.84 -17.61 26.50
CA ILE A 14 -29.29 -17.88 26.45
C ILE A 14 -29.97 -16.58 26.02
N SER A 15 -30.86 -16.72 25.03
CA SER A 15 -31.75 -15.66 24.56
C SER A 15 -32.90 -15.43 25.55
N ASP A 16 -33.00 -14.24 26.14
CA ASP A 16 -34.20 -13.85 26.89
C ASP A 16 -35.30 -13.33 25.95
N GLY A 17 -36.07 -14.28 25.42
CA GLY A 17 -37.37 -14.05 24.78
C GLY A 17 -38.51 -14.36 25.74
N ILE A 18 -39.08 -13.30 26.34
CA ILE A 18 -40.34 -13.21 27.13
C ILE A 18 -41.15 -14.54 27.28
N GLY A 19 -41.19 -15.13 28.48
CA GLY A 19 -42.20 -16.15 28.80
C GLY A 19 -42.03 -16.95 30.09
N SER A 20 -42.99 -16.80 31.02
CA SER A 20 -43.23 -17.64 32.22
C SER A 20 -42.19 -17.68 33.34
N THR A 21 -42.66 -17.53 34.59
CA THR A 21 -41.82 -17.51 35.80
C THR A 21 -42.09 -18.70 36.71
N GLU A 22 -41.07 -19.50 36.98
CA GLU A 22 -41.15 -20.54 38.02
C GLU A 22 -41.10 -19.96 39.45
N ALA A 23 -42.10 -20.33 40.28
CA ALA A 23 -42.34 -19.72 41.58
C ALA A 23 -41.17 -19.90 42.58
N ASN A 24 -40.37 -20.95 42.40
CA ASN A 24 -39.22 -21.25 43.25
C ASN A 24 -38.08 -20.23 43.10
N LYS A 25 -37.88 -19.62 41.91
CA LYS A 25 -36.87 -18.56 41.73
C LYS A 25 -37.19 -17.31 42.57
N ARG A 26 -38.49 -16.97 42.75
CA ARG A 26 -38.92 -15.83 43.59
C ARG A 26 -38.67 -16.04 45.09
N LYS A 27 -38.75 -17.28 45.59
CA LYS A 27 -38.40 -17.60 47.00
C LYS A 27 -36.90 -17.43 47.26
N LEU A 28 -36.05 -17.86 46.33
CA LEU A 28 -34.59 -17.76 46.47
C LEU A 28 -34.13 -16.29 46.52
N ILE A 29 -34.65 -15.44 45.62
CA ILE A 29 -34.34 -14.02 45.55
C ILE A 29 -34.77 -13.28 46.83
N ARG A 30 -35.98 -13.55 47.35
CA ARG A 30 -36.45 -12.95 48.62
C ARG A 30 -35.58 -13.34 49.83
N ARG A 31 -35.03 -14.55 49.87
CA ARG A 31 -34.12 -14.97 50.94
C ARG A 31 -32.76 -14.24 50.88
N HIS A 32 -32.27 -13.96 49.68
CA HIS A 32 -30.97 -13.30 49.49
C HIS A 32 -31.02 -11.79 49.81
N VAL A 33 -32.08 -11.09 49.36
CA VAL A 33 -32.24 -9.64 49.57
C VAL A 33 -32.43 -9.25 51.06
N MET A 34 -32.98 -10.15 51.89
CA MET A 34 -33.16 -9.90 53.33
C MET A 34 -31.87 -9.99 54.17
N LEU A 35 -30.80 -10.61 53.65
CA LEU A 35 -29.53 -10.74 54.39
C LEU A 35 -28.74 -9.42 54.47
N GLY A 36 -28.96 -8.49 53.53
CA GLY A 36 -28.22 -7.23 53.45
C GLY A 36 -28.71 -6.11 54.37
N LYS A 37 -29.86 -6.26 55.07
CA LYS A 37 -30.52 -5.15 55.77
C LYS A 37 -30.30 -5.04 57.29
N ASN A 38 -29.57 -6.00 57.90
CA ASN A 38 -29.43 -6.12 59.36
C ASN A 38 -27.99 -5.99 59.91
N ARG A 39 -27.10 -5.21 59.26
CA ARG A 39 -25.83 -4.78 59.86
C ARG A 39 -25.68 -3.25 59.83
N GLY A 40 -26.18 -2.60 60.88
CA GLY A 40 -26.04 -1.16 61.07
C GLY A 40 -25.20 -0.78 62.30
N LYS A 41 -24.44 0.32 62.17
CA LYS A 41 -23.92 1.23 63.24
C LYS A 41 -23.01 0.58 64.30
N THR A 42 -21.77 1.05 64.54
CA THR A 42 -21.32 2.38 65.04
C THR A 42 -19.77 2.46 64.86
N ARG A 43 -18.99 3.53 65.12
CA ARG A 43 -19.08 4.71 66.01
C ARG A 43 -18.10 5.83 65.55
N LYS A 44 -18.32 7.11 65.93
CA LYS A 44 -17.39 8.27 65.75
C LYS A 44 -16.54 8.53 67.01
N VAL A 45 -15.46 9.35 66.89
CA VAL A 45 -14.74 10.23 67.88
C VAL A 45 -13.23 10.28 67.51
N LYS A 46 -12.40 11.36 67.61
CA LYS A 46 -12.51 12.85 67.69
C LYS A 46 -11.16 13.46 67.22
N ARG A 47 -11.10 14.80 67.00
CA ARG A 47 -9.86 15.59 66.79
C ARG A 47 -9.07 15.85 68.09
N GLY A 48 -7.78 16.19 67.94
CA GLY A 48 -6.96 16.94 68.91
C GLY A 48 -5.75 17.57 68.19
N ASP A 49 -5.50 18.86 68.42
CA ASP A 49 -4.48 19.68 67.73
C ASP A 49 -3.15 19.77 68.50
N HIS A 50 -2.05 20.14 67.81
CA HIS A 50 -1.05 21.11 68.31
C HIS A 50 -0.06 21.60 67.22
N GLN A 51 -0.05 22.92 67.01
CA GLN A 51 1.06 23.78 66.55
C GLN A 51 1.56 24.60 67.78
N PRO A 52 2.58 25.53 67.75
CA PRO A 52 3.16 26.28 66.62
C PRO A 52 4.69 26.65 66.68
N ALA A 53 5.19 27.35 65.64
CA ALA A 53 6.08 28.53 65.67
C ALA A 53 6.37 28.96 64.20
N GLN A 54 6.07 30.16 63.64
CA GLN A 54 6.26 31.61 63.96
C GLN A 54 7.55 32.27 63.43
N GLY A 55 7.40 33.46 62.83
CA GLY A 55 8.42 34.30 62.17
C GLY A 55 8.04 34.67 60.71
N ASP A 56 7.13 35.61 60.43
CA ASP A 56 7.34 37.10 60.32
C ASP A 56 8.51 37.49 59.38
N LEU A 57 8.46 38.42 58.39
CA LEU A 57 7.49 39.36 57.77
C LEU A 57 8.05 39.69 56.34
N GLY A 58 7.41 40.38 55.37
CA GLY A 58 6.08 41.01 55.24
C GLY A 58 6.01 41.96 54.01
N TYR A 59 4.83 42.55 53.72
CA TYR A 59 4.53 43.66 52.78
C TYR A 59 4.69 43.53 51.23
N ASN A 60 3.54 43.27 50.61
CA ASN A 60 2.86 44.00 49.51
C ASN A 60 3.65 44.64 48.35
N GLY A 61 3.30 44.19 47.14
CA GLY A 61 3.30 44.94 45.87
C GLY A 61 2.35 44.24 44.90
N ASP A 62 1.39 44.96 44.31
CA ASP A 62 0.20 44.38 43.68
C ASP A 62 0.37 43.87 42.23
N ASP A 63 -0.63 43.08 41.82
CA ASP A 63 -1.15 42.80 40.47
C ASP A 63 -0.56 41.70 39.53
N VAL A 64 -1.36 40.61 39.50
CA VAL A 64 -1.89 39.86 38.33
C VAL A 64 -1.02 38.85 37.54
N SER A 65 -1.60 37.63 37.43
CA SER A 65 -1.37 36.54 36.46
C SER A 65 -0.19 35.57 36.65
N THR A 66 -0.45 34.55 37.47
CA THR A 66 -0.17 33.12 37.16
C THR A 66 1.22 32.77 36.61
N GLY A 67 2.25 33.01 37.40
CA GLY A 67 3.56 32.36 37.21
C GLY A 67 3.55 30.88 37.61
N LEU A 68 4.30 30.06 36.87
CA LEU A 68 4.70 28.73 37.31
C LEU A 68 5.46 28.81 38.65
N SER A 69 5.24 27.85 39.55
CA SER A 69 6.30 27.39 40.45
C SER A 69 6.24 25.88 40.63
N ILE A 70 7.23 25.21 40.04
CA ILE A 70 7.35 23.75 40.02
C ILE A 70 7.92 23.31 41.37
N ASN A 71 7.10 22.61 42.16
CA ASN A 71 7.56 22.00 43.41
C ASN A 71 8.22 20.65 43.07
N MET A 72 9.54 20.65 42.86
CA MET A 72 10.30 19.44 42.53
C MET A 72 10.23 18.42 43.66
N ARG A 73 9.41 17.38 43.47
CA ARG A 73 9.54 16.13 44.21
C ARG A 73 10.77 15.40 43.66
N TYR A 74 11.74 15.13 44.51
CA TYR A 74 12.83 14.20 44.18
C TYR A 74 12.24 12.80 43.94
N TYR A 75 12.10 12.42 42.67
CA TYR A 75 11.80 11.05 42.30
C TYR A 75 13.07 10.21 42.46
N HIS A 76 12.97 9.08 43.16
CA HIS A 76 14.02 8.06 43.13
C HIS A 76 14.13 7.53 41.69
N ILE A 77 15.17 7.95 40.96
CA ILE A 77 15.48 7.43 39.64
C ILE A 77 15.95 5.97 39.79
N PRO A 78 15.28 4.99 39.16
CA PRO A 78 15.76 3.61 39.19
C PRO A 78 17.11 3.47 38.48
N PRO A 79 18.02 2.59 38.93
CA PRO A 79 19.39 2.49 38.40
C PRO A 79 19.49 1.90 36.97
N LYS A 80 18.37 1.74 36.26
CA LYS A 80 18.29 1.44 34.84
C LYS A 80 17.11 2.21 34.23
N VAL A 81 17.40 3.20 33.40
CA VAL A 81 16.42 3.78 32.47
C VAL A 81 16.13 2.73 31.40
N GLY A 82 14.86 2.38 31.23
CA GLY A 82 14.40 1.36 30.27
C GLY A 82 14.27 1.90 28.85
N SER A 83 13.99 0.99 27.92
CA SER A 83 13.69 1.26 26.49
C SER A 83 12.69 2.40 26.26
N GLU A 84 12.66 2.94 25.03
CA GLU A 84 11.90 4.12 24.57
C GLU A 84 10.43 4.20 25.04
N LEU A 85 9.79 3.07 25.32
CA LEU A 85 8.43 2.96 25.85
C LEU A 85 8.25 3.44 27.31
N SER A 86 9.32 3.83 28.00
CA SER A 86 9.26 4.27 29.41
C SER A 86 8.42 5.54 29.62
N PHE A 87 8.07 6.25 28.54
CA PHE A 87 7.19 7.44 28.55
C PHE A 87 5.84 7.20 27.85
N THR A 88 5.55 5.98 27.38
CA THR A 88 4.26 5.67 26.73
C THR A 88 3.14 5.59 27.75
N GLN A 89 2.10 6.42 27.57
CA GLN A 89 0.86 6.32 28.33
C GLN A 89 -0.04 5.24 27.71
N PHE A 90 -0.35 4.20 28.48
CA PHE A 90 -1.27 3.13 28.10
C PHE A 90 -2.71 3.45 28.51
N ALA A 91 -3.69 2.76 27.90
CA ALA A 91 -5.12 3.03 28.09
C ALA A 91 -5.67 2.71 29.49
N ASP A 92 -4.96 1.90 30.28
CA ASP A 92 -5.20 1.66 31.71
C ASP A 92 -3.82 1.44 32.40
N SER A 93 -3.78 1.30 33.71
CA SER A 93 -2.53 1.13 34.48
C SER A 93 -1.90 -0.25 34.28
N VAL A 94 -0.60 -0.29 33.96
CA VAL A 94 0.14 -1.53 33.67
C VAL A 94 1.51 -1.53 34.34
N GLU A 95 1.94 -2.68 34.86
CA GLU A 95 3.30 -2.86 35.37
C GLU A 95 4.33 -2.91 34.20
N PRO A 96 5.43 -2.14 34.25
CA PRO A 96 6.42 -2.09 33.15
C PRO A 96 7.02 -3.43 32.75
N ALA A 97 7.05 -4.41 33.66
CA ALA A 97 7.51 -5.77 33.37
C ALA A 97 6.61 -6.48 32.33
N LEU A 98 5.29 -6.28 32.39
CA LEU A 98 4.32 -6.93 31.51
C LEU A 98 4.39 -6.36 30.09
N ILE A 99 4.69 -5.06 29.93
CA ILE A 99 4.93 -4.44 28.62
C ILE A 99 6.11 -5.11 27.90
N LYS A 100 7.19 -5.43 28.63
CA LYS A 100 8.34 -6.16 28.07
C LYS A 100 7.94 -7.54 27.54
N ASP A 101 7.02 -8.22 28.22
CA ASP A 101 6.54 -9.53 27.79
C ASP A 101 5.58 -9.40 26.59
N ILE A 102 4.73 -8.38 26.52
CA ILE A 102 3.94 -8.08 25.31
C ILE A 102 4.85 -7.93 24.08
N LEU A 103 5.95 -7.18 24.19
CA LEU A 103 6.88 -6.99 23.06
C LEU A 103 7.54 -8.29 22.59
N LYS A 104 7.98 -9.13 23.53
CA LYS A 104 8.50 -10.46 23.19
C LYS A 104 7.41 -11.31 22.54
N PHE A 105 6.20 -11.28 23.10
CA PHE A 105 5.06 -12.03 22.60
C PHE A 105 4.70 -11.59 21.20
N SER A 106 4.61 -10.29 20.89
CA SER A 106 4.23 -9.81 19.54
C SER A 106 5.18 -10.29 18.44
N PHE A 107 6.48 -10.37 18.71
CA PHE A 107 7.48 -10.93 17.80
C PHE A 107 7.30 -12.45 17.56
N MET A 108 6.75 -13.17 18.54
CA MET A 108 6.51 -14.61 18.48
C MET A 108 5.07 -14.97 18.05
N ALA A 109 4.10 -14.08 18.30
CA ALA A 109 2.67 -14.35 18.26
C ALA A 109 2.20 -14.79 16.88
N LYS A 110 2.68 -14.14 15.81
CA LYS A 110 2.37 -14.54 14.42
C LYS A 110 2.71 -16.02 14.17
N ARG A 111 3.87 -16.50 14.68
CA ARG A 111 4.32 -17.90 14.55
C ARG A 111 3.60 -18.89 15.47
N VAL A 112 3.04 -18.42 16.59
CA VAL A 112 2.40 -19.24 17.62
C VAL A 112 0.90 -19.39 17.36
N ILE A 113 0.23 -18.28 17.03
CA ILE A 113 -1.22 -18.20 16.80
C ILE A 113 -1.55 -18.63 15.35
N TYR A 114 -0.65 -18.35 14.40
CA TYR A 114 -0.85 -18.67 12.98
C TYR A 114 0.31 -19.51 12.41
N PRO A 115 0.50 -20.78 12.85
CA PRO A 115 1.61 -21.63 12.39
C PRO A 115 1.66 -21.82 10.86
N LEU A 116 0.51 -21.68 10.20
CA LEU A 116 0.34 -21.77 8.75
C LEU A 116 0.88 -20.57 7.95
N GLU A 117 1.24 -19.45 8.60
CA GLU A 117 1.91 -18.28 7.95
C GLU A 117 3.23 -18.68 7.26
N ARG A 118 3.86 -19.79 7.69
CA ARG A 118 5.04 -20.36 7.02
C ARG A 118 4.72 -21.09 5.71
N CYS A 119 3.48 -21.52 5.52
CA CYS A 119 3.02 -22.33 4.40
C CYS A 119 2.19 -21.49 3.41
N ILE A 120 1.49 -20.47 3.91
CA ILE A 120 0.64 -19.56 3.17
C ILE A 120 1.30 -18.18 3.23
N ASN A 121 1.95 -17.79 2.13
CA ASN A 121 2.75 -16.57 2.06
C ASN A 121 1.84 -15.33 1.91
N PHE A 122 1.19 -14.93 3.01
CA PHE A 122 0.48 -13.66 3.09
C PHE A 122 1.47 -12.51 2.86
N ASP A 123 1.09 -11.55 2.01
CA ASP A 123 2.02 -10.50 1.56
C ASP A 123 2.55 -9.66 2.74
N LYS A 124 3.83 -9.32 2.69
CA LYS A 124 4.60 -8.71 3.80
C LYS A 124 4.74 -7.19 3.68
N LYS A 125 4.15 -6.58 2.64
CA LYS A 125 4.45 -5.22 2.18
C LYS A 125 3.94 -4.06 3.05
N ASP A 126 3.24 -4.33 4.14
CA ASP A 126 2.47 -3.30 4.86
C ASP A 126 3.17 -2.69 6.08
N ASN A 127 3.47 -1.38 5.99
CA ASN A 127 3.90 -0.52 7.10
C ASN A 127 2.87 -0.40 8.26
N TYR A 128 1.69 -1.01 8.13
CA TYR A 128 0.59 -1.04 9.09
C TYR A 128 0.82 -1.98 10.31
N ASP A 129 2.05 -2.38 10.62
CA ASP A 129 2.38 -3.13 11.85
C ASP A 129 2.36 -2.27 13.13
N ARG A 130 1.93 -0.99 13.04
CA ARG A 130 1.75 -0.06 14.18
C ARG A 130 0.38 -0.12 14.86
N MET A 131 -0.68 -0.60 14.19
CA MET A 131 -2.07 -0.52 14.69
C MET A 131 -2.28 -1.19 16.06
N TRP A 132 -1.77 -2.41 16.26
CA TRP A 132 -1.94 -3.13 17.53
C TRP A 132 -1.28 -2.37 18.70
N PHE A 133 -0.16 -1.70 18.44
CA PHE A 133 0.54 -0.91 19.46
C PHE A 133 -0.24 0.37 19.81
N GLU A 134 -0.75 1.07 18.80
CA GLU A 134 -1.59 2.25 18.99
C GLU A 134 -2.85 1.94 19.82
N LEU A 135 -3.52 0.81 19.54
CA LEU A 135 -4.71 0.38 20.29
C LEU A 135 -4.43 0.10 21.77
N MET A 136 -3.23 -0.36 22.15
CA MET A 136 -2.87 -0.50 23.56
C MET A 136 -2.79 0.84 24.31
N THR A 137 -2.56 1.96 23.59
CA THR A 137 -2.57 3.31 24.16
C THR A 137 -3.97 3.94 24.24
N LYS A 138 -4.94 3.42 23.46
CA LYS A 138 -6.28 4.01 23.30
C LYS A 138 -7.44 3.17 23.83
N ASP A 139 -7.31 1.84 23.88
CA ASP A 139 -8.38 0.90 24.28
C ASP A 139 -7.94 -0.01 25.44
N ALA A 140 -8.56 0.20 26.61
CA ALA A 140 -8.26 -0.56 27.83
C ALA A 140 -8.67 -2.04 27.76
N ALA A 141 -9.73 -2.40 27.01
CA ALA A 141 -10.14 -3.79 26.86
C ALA A 141 -9.13 -4.54 25.98
N TYR A 142 -8.68 -3.92 24.89
CA TYR A 142 -7.63 -4.45 24.04
C TYR A 142 -6.30 -4.61 24.79
N LEU A 143 -5.86 -3.56 25.50
CA LEU A 143 -4.67 -3.59 26.35
C LEU A 143 -4.69 -4.76 27.34
N HIS A 144 -5.77 -4.90 28.13
CA HIS A 144 -5.89 -6.00 29.09
C HIS A 144 -5.99 -7.38 28.43
N THR A 145 -6.54 -7.45 27.21
CA THR A 145 -6.57 -8.69 26.43
C THR A 145 -5.15 -9.10 26.06
N ILE A 146 -4.39 -8.24 25.40
CA ILE A 146 -2.98 -8.51 25.01
C ILE A 146 -2.08 -8.79 26.22
N LEU A 147 -2.35 -8.15 27.37
CA LEU A 147 -1.67 -8.46 28.64
C LEU A 147 -1.90 -9.90 29.11
N PHE A 148 -3.16 -10.34 29.24
CA PHE A 148 -3.41 -11.69 29.78
C PHE A 148 -3.02 -12.78 28.77
N THR A 149 -3.19 -12.56 27.46
CA THR A 149 -2.84 -13.54 26.44
C THR A 149 -1.34 -13.78 26.37
N SER A 150 -0.53 -12.70 26.38
CA SER A 150 0.93 -12.79 26.39
C SER A 150 1.46 -13.45 27.67
N GLN A 151 0.91 -13.10 28.84
CA GLN A 151 1.28 -13.72 30.11
C GLN A 151 0.93 -15.21 30.16
N THR A 152 -0.25 -15.60 29.65
CA THR A 152 -0.65 -17.02 29.59
C THR A 152 0.28 -17.83 28.68
N TYR A 153 0.70 -17.27 27.55
CA TYR A 153 1.70 -17.91 26.68
C TYR A 153 3.02 -18.19 27.41
N PHE A 154 3.58 -17.19 28.10
CA PHE A 154 4.83 -17.38 28.83
C PHE A 154 4.68 -18.31 30.04
N MET A 155 3.50 -18.36 30.67
CA MET A 155 3.21 -19.35 31.71
C MET A 155 3.15 -20.78 31.17
N HIS A 156 2.57 -21.02 29.99
CA HIS A 156 2.55 -22.36 29.38
C HIS A 156 3.92 -22.81 28.85
N THR A 157 4.77 -21.89 28.40
CA THR A 157 6.09 -22.21 27.83
C THR A 157 7.22 -22.22 28.85
N SER A 158 7.07 -21.55 30.00
CA SER A 158 8.07 -21.54 31.07
C SER A 158 7.80 -22.66 32.06
N SER A 159 8.75 -23.58 32.27
CA SER A 159 8.62 -24.71 33.21
C SER A 159 8.62 -24.33 34.70
N GLN A 160 8.25 -23.09 35.06
CA GLN A 160 8.20 -22.57 36.42
C GLN A 160 6.78 -22.14 36.78
N ASN A 161 6.15 -22.87 37.71
CA ASN A 161 4.91 -22.45 38.34
C ASN A 161 5.16 -21.21 39.23
N ASN A 162 4.92 -20.02 38.69
CA ASN A 162 4.95 -18.76 39.43
C ASN A 162 3.52 -18.35 39.85
N PRO A 163 3.14 -18.44 41.14
CA PRO A 163 1.79 -18.08 41.59
C PRO A 163 1.42 -16.61 41.35
N GLY A 164 2.42 -15.72 41.25
CA GLY A 164 2.20 -14.31 40.92
C GLY A 164 1.69 -14.12 39.49
N ALA A 165 2.22 -14.88 38.53
CA ALA A 165 1.81 -14.80 37.13
C ALA A 165 0.35 -15.25 36.93
N VAL A 166 -0.06 -16.34 37.60
CA VAL A 166 -1.46 -16.83 37.60
C VAL A 166 -2.43 -15.73 38.05
N LYS A 167 -2.10 -15.02 39.14
CA LYS A 167 -2.92 -13.93 39.66
C LYS A 167 -3.02 -12.76 38.67
N THR A 168 -1.93 -12.43 38.00
CA THR A 168 -1.88 -11.35 37.00
C THR A 168 -2.69 -11.69 35.74
N VAL A 169 -2.61 -12.93 35.25
CA VAL A 169 -3.47 -13.42 34.15
C VAL A 169 -4.95 -13.30 34.52
N ILE A 170 -5.35 -13.81 35.70
CA ILE A 170 -6.75 -13.76 36.16
C ILE A 170 -7.24 -12.31 36.27
N MET A 171 -6.40 -11.40 36.78
CA MET A 171 -6.74 -9.98 36.92
C MET A 171 -7.02 -9.32 35.56
N HIS A 172 -6.08 -9.43 34.61
CA HIS A 172 -6.23 -8.80 33.30
C HIS A 172 -7.30 -9.47 32.44
N HIS A 173 -7.46 -10.80 32.51
CA HIS A 173 -8.56 -11.51 31.88
C HIS A 173 -9.93 -11.05 32.40
N SER A 174 -10.10 -10.98 33.72
CA SER A 174 -11.34 -10.50 34.35
C SER A 174 -11.66 -9.05 33.96
N ARG A 175 -10.64 -8.19 33.89
CA ARG A 175 -10.76 -6.78 33.50
C ARG A 175 -11.10 -6.61 32.02
N ALA A 176 -10.48 -7.39 31.13
CA ALA A 176 -10.81 -7.42 29.71
C ALA A 176 -12.27 -7.84 29.48
N LEU A 177 -12.72 -8.92 30.13
CA LEU A 177 -14.10 -9.39 30.05
C LEU A 177 -15.11 -8.38 30.65
N GLN A 178 -14.76 -7.68 31.73
CA GLN A 178 -15.60 -6.62 32.28
C GLN A 178 -15.82 -5.51 31.24
N LEU A 179 -14.73 -4.95 30.70
CA LEU A 179 -14.78 -3.85 29.74
C LEU A 179 -15.50 -4.25 28.44
N LEU A 180 -15.29 -5.47 27.96
CA LEU A 180 -16.01 -6.01 26.80
C LEU A 180 -17.53 -6.14 27.08
N ARG A 181 -17.91 -6.61 28.28
CA ARG A 181 -19.34 -6.71 28.67
C ARG A 181 -20.00 -5.34 28.79
N GLU A 182 -19.33 -4.38 29.42
CA GLU A 182 -19.80 -2.99 29.50
C GLU A 182 -19.99 -2.39 28.10
N ARG A 183 -19.08 -2.70 27.17
CA ARG A 183 -19.15 -2.28 25.76
C ARG A 183 -20.31 -2.91 25.00
N LEU A 184 -20.49 -4.23 25.09
CA LEU A 184 -21.58 -4.95 24.40
C LEU A 184 -22.96 -4.60 24.99
N ALA A 185 -23.02 -4.21 26.27
CA ALA A 185 -24.24 -3.72 26.93
C ALA A 185 -24.53 -2.22 26.70
N ALA A 186 -23.62 -1.47 26.04
CA ALA A 186 -23.81 -0.05 25.77
C ALA A 186 -25.01 0.20 24.84
N LYS A 187 -25.66 1.36 24.98
CA LYS A 187 -26.78 1.76 24.11
C LYS A 187 -26.36 2.16 22.69
N HIS A 188 -25.07 2.46 22.48
CA HIS A 188 -24.53 2.87 21.18
C HIS A 188 -24.10 1.62 20.39
N GLU A 189 -24.86 1.26 19.35
CA GLU A 189 -24.59 0.07 18.53
C GLU A 189 -23.22 0.13 17.83
N GLU A 190 -22.81 1.32 17.37
CA GLU A 190 -21.51 1.56 16.69
C GLU A 190 -20.32 1.02 17.49
N VAL A 191 -20.34 1.19 18.83
CA VAL A 191 -19.24 0.75 19.69
C VAL A 191 -19.14 -0.78 19.72
N LYS A 192 -20.27 -1.49 19.61
CA LYS A 192 -20.33 -2.96 19.61
C LYS A 192 -19.77 -3.57 18.32
N ILE A 193 -19.86 -2.86 17.20
CA ILE A 193 -19.39 -3.31 15.88
C ILE A 193 -18.07 -2.65 15.43
N SER A 194 -17.44 -1.87 16.30
CA SER A 194 -16.17 -1.17 16.03
C SER A 194 -14.95 -2.11 15.95
N ASP A 195 -13.91 -1.67 15.22
CA ASP A 195 -12.65 -2.42 15.04
C ASP A 195 -12.00 -2.86 16.36
N PRO A 196 -11.92 -2.01 17.42
CA PRO A 196 -11.34 -2.44 18.69
C PRO A 196 -12.14 -3.55 19.36
N THR A 197 -13.46 -3.59 19.18
CA THR A 197 -14.31 -4.67 19.74
C THR A 197 -14.07 -5.99 19.01
N ILE A 198 -13.99 -5.93 17.67
CA ILE A 198 -13.66 -7.08 16.83
C ILE A 198 -12.27 -7.61 17.20
N LEU A 199 -11.27 -6.73 17.34
CA LEU A 199 -9.90 -7.09 17.72
C LEU A 199 -9.79 -7.68 19.13
N VAL A 200 -10.58 -7.21 20.10
CA VAL A 200 -10.68 -7.83 21.43
C VAL A 200 -11.21 -9.25 21.32
N VAL A 201 -12.36 -9.48 20.67
CA VAL A 201 -12.95 -10.82 20.58
C VAL A 201 -12.10 -11.77 19.73
N LEU A 202 -11.40 -11.25 18.70
CA LEU A 202 -10.42 -11.99 17.91
C LEU A 202 -9.22 -12.45 18.75
N ALA A 203 -8.69 -11.59 19.62
CA ALA A 203 -7.62 -11.97 20.54
C ALA A 203 -8.09 -12.96 21.63
N LEU A 204 -9.37 -12.91 22.05
CA LEU A 204 -9.97 -13.97 22.89
C LEU A 204 -10.07 -15.31 22.15
N ALA A 205 -10.50 -15.32 20.88
CA ALA A 205 -10.57 -16.53 20.05
C ALA A 205 -9.18 -17.15 19.85
N GLY A 206 -8.19 -16.35 19.45
CA GLY A 206 -6.80 -16.78 19.27
C GLY A 206 -6.15 -17.27 20.56
N HIS A 207 -6.53 -16.71 21.71
CA HIS A 207 -6.10 -17.20 23.02
C HIS A 207 -6.67 -18.58 23.35
N ALA A 208 -7.99 -18.76 23.22
CA ALA A 208 -8.64 -20.03 23.48
C ALA A 208 -8.06 -21.12 22.58
N HIS A 209 -7.85 -20.82 21.30
CA HIS A 209 -7.14 -21.69 20.37
C HIS A 209 -5.72 -22.05 20.84
N MET A 210 -4.92 -21.06 21.26
CA MET A 210 -3.55 -21.25 21.74
C MET A 210 -3.44 -22.16 22.99
N ILE A 211 -4.44 -22.14 23.88
CA ILE A 211 -4.50 -23.04 25.05
C ILE A 211 -5.21 -24.37 24.77
N ASN A 212 -5.55 -24.64 23.51
CA ASN A 212 -6.30 -25.80 23.00
C ASN A 212 -7.78 -25.90 23.44
N ASP A 213 -8.40 -24.81 23.91
CA ASP A 213 -9.83 -24.75 24.24
C ASP A 213 -10.69 -24.46 23.00
N TYR A 214 -11.10 -25.54 22.32
CA TYR A 214 -11.90 -25.47 21.10
C TYR A 214 -13.29 -24.83 21.30
N GLU A 215 -14.03 -25.23 22.33
CA GLU A 215 -15.42 -24.77 22.47
C GLU A 215 -15.49 -23.28 22.82
N THR A 216 -14.55 -22.77 23.62
CA THR A 216 -14.41 -21.33 23.86
C THR A 216 -13.95 -20.59 22.60
N ALA A 217 -12.97 -21.12 21.86
CA ALA A 217 -12.49 -20.52 20.61
C ALA A 217 -13.63 -20.39 19.57
N LYS A 218 -14.37 -21.48 19.36
CA LYS A 218 -15.56 -21.54 18.51
C LYS A 218 -16.63 -20.53 18.94
N THR A 219 -16.95 -20.46 20.24
CA THR A 219 -17.92 -19.50 20.78
C THR A 219 -17.51 -18.04 20.46
N HIS A 220 -16.22 -17.72 20.54
CA HIS A 220 -15.73 -16.40 20.15
C HIS A 220 -15.80 -16.15 18.64
N ILE A 221 -15.49 -17.14 17.79
CA ILE A 221 -15.63 -17.04 16.33
C ILE A 221 -17.11 -16.87 15.90
N ASP A 222 -18.05 -17.61 16.50
CA ASP A 222 -19.49 -17.44 16.24
C ASP A 222 -19.97 -16.03 16.67
N GLY A 223 -19.46 -15.52 17.80
CA GLY A 223 -19.68 -14.13 18.23
C GLY A 223 -19.13 -13.11 17.23
N LEU A 224 -17.92 -13.32 16.72
CA LEU A 224 -17.31 -12.47 15.67
C LEU A 224 -18.13 -12.49 14.38
N ARG A 225 -18.59 -13.67 13.93
CA ARG A 225 -19.47 -13.78 12.77
C ARG A 225 -20.69 -12.89 12.93
N ARG A 226 -21.31 -12.89 14.12
CA ARG A 226 -22.48 -12.05 14.38
C ARG A 226 -22.15 -10.56 14.36
N ILE A 227 -21.02 -10.13 14.92
CA ILE A 227 -20.55 -8.74 14.89
C ILE A 227 -20.28 -8.29 13.44
N VAL A 228 -19.59 -9.13 12.64
CA VAL A 228 -19.31 -8.90 11.22
C VAL A 228 -20.60 -8.79 10.39
N GLN A 229 -21.56 -9.69 10.61
CA GLN A 229 -22.87 -9.62 9.96
C GLN A 229 -23.63 -8.32 10.30
N LEU A 230 -23.63 -7.90 11.57
CA LEU A 230 -24.25 -6.64 12.00
C LEU A 230 -23.58 -5.40 11.41
N ARG A 231 -22.29 -5.48 11.04
CA ARG A 231 -21.57 -4.42 10.34
C ARG A 231 -21.90 -4.33 8.83
N GLY A 232 -22.44 -5.40 8.25
CA GLY A 232 -22.73 -5.51 6.81
C GLY A 232 -21.91 -6.58 6.06
N GLY A 233 -21.15 -7.43 6.77
CA GLY A 233 -20.38 -8.54 6.18
C GLY A 233 -18.90 -8.23 5.94
N LEU A 234 -18.15 -9.20 5.43
CA LEU A 234 -16.69 -9.11 5.25
C LEU A 234 -16.23 -8.04 4.23
N SER A 235 -17.09 -7.65 3.28
CA SER A 235 -16.81 -6.54 2.36
C SER A 235 -16.67 -5.20 3.08
N THR A 236 -17.23 -5.05 4.29
CA THR A 236 -17.13 -3.81 5.10
C THR A 236 -15.78 -3.59 5.76
N PHE A 237 -14.77 -4.42 5.45
CA PHE A 237 -13.38 -4.22 5.83
C PHE A 237 -12.49 -3.77 4.66
N SER A 238 -13.06 -3.37 3.52
CA SER A 238 -12.30 -2.90 2.35
C SER A 238 -11.37 -1.72 2.64
N TYR A 239 -11.77 -0.78 3.50
CA TYR A 239 -10.90 0.31 3.99
C TYR A 239 -9.86 -0.14 5.02
N HIS A 240 -9.91 -1.39 5.52
CA HIS A 240 -8.96 -1.91 6.49
C HIS A 240 -8.63 -3.41 6.28
N PRO A 241 -8.04 -3.81 5.13
CA PRO A 241 -7.93 -5.21 4.71
C PRO A 241 -7.24 -6.14 5.72
N LYS A 242 -6.30 -5.60 6.50
CA LYS A 242 -5.59 -6.34 7.56
C LYS A 242 -6.53 -6.92 8.62
N LEU A 243 -7.64 -6.27 8.94
CA LEU A 243 -8.58 -6.78 9.95
C LEU A 243 -9.37 -7.99 9.43
N SER A 244 -9.84 -7.94 8.19
CA SER A 244 -10.42 -9.10 7.50
C SER A 244 -9.42 -10.25 7.36
N ILE A 245 -8.15 -9.96 7.05
CA ILE A 245 -7.11 -10.99 6.94
C ILE A 245 -6.88 -11.69 8.28
N GLU A 246 -6.79 -10.96 9.39
CA GLU A 246 -6.58 -11.56 10.72
C GLU A 246 -7.81 -12.35 11.21
N LEU A 247 -9.04 -11.90 10.89
CA LEU A 247 -10.27 -12.68 11.12
C LEU A 247 -10.23 -14.03 10.38
N LEU A 248 -9.93 -14.00 9.07
CA LEU A 248 -9.87 -15.19 8.22
C LEU A 248 -8.74 -16.14 8.62
N LYS A 249 -7.57 -15.62 9.02
CA LYS A 249 -6.45 -16.42 9.54
C LYS A 249 -6.83 -17.16 10.83
N CYS A 250 -7.49 -16.50 11.77
CA CYS A 250 -7.87 -17.13 13.05
C CYS A 250 -8.91 -18.23 12.85
N ASP A 251 -9.94 -17.97 12.03
CA ASP A 251 -10.97 -18.96 11.68
C ASP A 251 -10.38 -20.18 10.96
N LEU A 252 -9.52 -19.95 9.95
CA LEU A 252 -8.83 -21.01 9.22
C LEU A 252 -7.87 -21.82 10.11
N GLY A 253 -7.15 -21.16 11.02
CA GLY A 253 -6.26 -21.81 11.97
C GLY A 253 -6.99 -22.74 12.94
N ILE A 254 -8.11 -22.28 13.50
CA ILE A 254 -9.00 -23.09 14.34
C ILE A 254 -9.58 -24.25 13.53
N ALA A 255 -10.16 -23.98 12.37
CA ALA A 255 -10.78 -25.00 11.52
C ALA A 255 -9.83 -26.14 11.16
N LEU A 256 -8.59 -25.82 10.76
CA LEU A 256 -7.59 -26.81 10.40
C LEU A 256 -7.03 -27.57 11.61
N SER A 257 -6.88 -26.91 12.76
CA SER A 257 -6.34 -27.54 13.98
C SER A 257 -7.30 -28.56 14.61
N TYR A 258 -8.61 -28.37 14.42
CA TYR A 258 -9.66 -29.23 14.98
C TYR A 258 -10.44 -30.05 13.95
N GLY A 259 -10.09 -29.94 12.66
CA GLY A 259 -10.78 -30.66 11.58
C GLY A 259 -12.24 -30.22 11.36
N THR A 260 -12.54 -28.95 11.64
CA THR A 260 -13.89 -28.38 11.61
C THR A 260 -14.07 -27.47 10.40
N LYS A 261 -15.30 -26.98 10.18
CA LYS A 261 -15.58 -26.02 9.10
C LYS A 261 -15.30 -24.60 9.57
N THR A 262 -14.60 -23.85 8.74
CA THR A 262 -14.44 -22.39 8.83
C THR A 262 -15.80 -21.68 8.87
N VAL A 263 -15.95 -20.67 9.71
CA VAL A 263 -17.19 -19.92 9.90
C VAL A 263 -17.33 -18.76 8.90
N PHE A 264 -16.22 -18.12 8.52
CA PHE A 264 -16.20 -16.97 7.61
C PHE A 264 -16.12 -17.36 6.13
N PHE A 265 -15.74 -18.60 5.83
CA PHE A 265 -15.67 -19.14 4.46
C PHE A 265 -16.90 -20.02 4.11
N THR A 266 -17.84 -20.24 5.04
CA THR A 266 -19.03 -21.11 4.84
C THR A 266 -20.37 -20.36 4.72
N GLU A 267 -20.36 -19.03 4.67
CA GLU A 267 -21.42 -18.34 3.94
C GLU A 267 -21.35 -18.82 2.48
N PRO A 268 -22.41 -19.37 1.88
CA PRO A 268 -22.60 -19.29 0.44
C PRO A 268 -22.92 -17.83 0.09
N SER A 269 -21.95 -16.95 0.34
CA SER A 269 -21.86 -15.72 -0.42
C SER A 269 -21.81 -16.17 -1.88
N SER A 270 -22.67 -15.59 -2.70
CA SER A 270 -22.69 -15.78 -4.16
C SER A 270 -21.49 -15.12 -4.84
N LYS A 271 -20.32 -15.13 -4.17
CA LYS A 271 -19.07 -14.43 -4.53
C LYS A 271 -17.80 -15.14 -4.04
N SER A 272 -17.83 -16.44 -3.71
CA SER A 272 -16.58 -17.22 -3.65
C SER A 272 -16.18 -17.62 -5.08
N SER A 273 -15.09 -17.02 -5.59
CA SER A 273 -14.55 -17.29 -6.94
C SER A 273 -15.53 -17.03 -8.10
N LEU A 274 -16.23 -15.89 -8.08
CA LEU A 274 -16.81 -15.33 -9.31
C LEU A 274 -15.88 -14.26 -9.87
N THR A 275 -15.13 -14.64 -10.91
CA THR A 275 -14.64 -13.68 -11.91
C THR A 275 -15.82 -12.79 -12.32
N SER A 276 -15.64 -11.47 -12.38
CA SER A 276 -16.79 -10.58 -12.59
C SER A 276 -17.45 -10.89 -13.95
N PRO A 277 -18.76 -10.60 -14.15
CA PRO A 277 -19.38 -10.82 -15.46
C PRO A 277 -18.63 -10.08 -16.59
N LEU A 278 -18.10 -8.89 -16.27
CA LEU A 278 -17.23 -8.10 -17.14
C LEU A 278 -15.89 -8.81 -17.41
N GLU A 279 -15.16 -9.23 -16.37
CA GLU A 279 -13.89 -9.96 -16.52
C GLU A 279 -14.08 -11.25 -17.32
N THR A 280 -15.13 -12.00 -17.04
CA THR A 280 -15.45 -13.27 -17.73
C THR A 280 -15.76 -13.04 -19.20
N CYS A 281 -16.54 -12.00 -19.53
CA CYS A 281 -16.84 -11.61 -20.90
C CYS A 281 -15.57 -11.16 -21.64
N ALA A 282 -14.81 -10.23 -21.04
CA ALA A 282 -13.61 -9.66 -21.62
C ALA A 282 -12.52 -10.73 -21.82
N TRP A 283 -12.33 -11.65 -20.87
CA TRP A 283 -11.35 -12.72 -20.98
C TRP A 283 -11.57 -13.60 -22.21
N ASN A 284 -12.83 -13.93 -22.55
CA ASN A 284 -13.14 -14.72 -23.76
C ASN A 284 -12.69 -14.03 -25.06
N HIS A 285 -12.55 -12.70 -25.06
CA HIS A 285 -12.00 -11.93 -26.16
C HIS A 285 -10.48 -11.69 -26.05
N LEU A 286 -9.92 -11.72 -24.84
CA LEU A 286 -8.51 -11.44 -24.56
C LEU A 286 -7.60 -12.67 -24.63
N GLU A 287 -8.08 -13.85 -24.21
CA GLU A 287 -7.29 -15.10 -24.17
C GLU A 287 -6.56 -15.44 -25.49
N PRO A 288 -7.14 -15.24 -26.69
CA PRO A 288 -6.42 -15.47 -27.95
C PRO A 288 -5.16 -14.60 -28.14
N HIS A 289 -5.06 -13.48 -27.42
CA HIS A 289 -3.98 -12.51 -27.53
C HIS A 289 -2.79 -12.77 -26.58
N LEU A 290 -2.84 -13.81 -25.73
CA LEU A 290 -1.74 -14.16 -24.81
C LEU A 290 -0.40 -14.44 -25.52
N SER A 291 -0.43 -14.80 -26.80
CA SER A 291 0.77 -14.94 -27.63
C SER A 291 1.59 -13.64 -27.79
N LEU A 292 0.96 -12.47 -27.64
CA LEU A 292 1.65 -11.16 -27.66
C LEU A 292 2.63 -10.99 -26.48
N LEU A 293 2.37 -11.69 -25.36
CA LEU A 293 3.21 -11.68 -24.17
C LEU A 293 4.36 -12.70 -24.24
N SER A 294 4.45 -13.50 -25.31
CA SER A 294 5.48 -14.53 -25.49
C SER A 294 6.81 -13.97 -25.99
N VAL A 295 7.29 -12.90 -25.35
CA VAL A 295 8.56 -12.22 -25.64
C VAL A 295 9.58 -12.59 -24.56
N PRO A 296 10.79 -13.05 -24.89
CA PRO A 296 11.79 -13.42 -23.89
C PRO A 296 12.32 -12.19 -23.13
N PRO A 297 12.74 -12.33 -21.85
CA PRO A 297 13.41 -11.26 -21.12
C PRO A 297 14.75 -10.89 -21.74
N ILE A 298 15.22 -9.67 -21.46
CA ILE A 298 16.53 -9.17 -21.88
C ILE A 298 17.64 -10.15 -21.50
N ARG A 299 18.49 -10.47 -22.47
CA ARG A 299 19.55 -11.48 -22.33
C ARG A 299 20.75 -10.92 -21.59
N ARG A 300 21.45 -11.78 -20.84
CA ARG A 300 22.69 -11.44 -20.11
C ARG A 300 23.71 -10.67 -20.96
N SER A 301 23.88 -11.05 -22.23
CA SER A 301 24.78 -10.40 -23.17
C SER A 301 24.46 -8.94 -23.45
N GLU A 302 23.18 -8.55 -23.41
CA GLU A 302 22.75 -7.18 -23.65
C GLU A 302 23.06 -6.29 -22.45
N PHE A 303 22.80 -6.76 -21.23
CA PHE A 303 23.21 -6.07 -20.01
C PHE A 303 24.73 -5.77 -19.99
N LEU A 304 25.57 -6.74 -20.37
CA LEU A 304 27.02 -6.52 -20.53
C LEU A 304 27.35 -5.44 -21.58
N GLY A 305 26.56 -5.37 -22.65
CA GLY A 305 26.65 -4.30 -23.66
C GLY A 305 26.29 -2.92 -23.10
N ARG A 306 25.17 -2.82 -22.36
CA ARG A 306 24.70 -1.60 -21.69
C ARG A 306 25.74 -1.07 -20.69
N GLN A 307 26.31 -1.95 -19.87
CA GLN A 307 27.37 -1.63 -18.92
C GLN A 307 28.62 -1.11 -19.61
N LYS A 308 29.03 -1.73 -20.72
CA LYS A 308 30.18 -1.27 -21.51
C LYS A 308 29.92 0.10 -22.14
N ALA A 309 28.71 0.37 -22.63
CA ALA A 309 28.35 1.68 -23.16
C ALA A 309 28.42 2.76 -22.06
N LEU A 310 27.84 2.50 -20.89
CA LEU A 310 27.93 3.39 -19.73
C LEU A 310 29.39 3.67 -19.32
N ALA A 311 30.23 2.63 -19.25
CA ALA A 311 31.64 2.77 -18.89
C ALA A 311 32.42 3.68 -19.87
N LEU A 312 32.16 3.55 -21.19
CA LEU A 312 32.76 4.41 -22.22
C LEU A 312 32.32 5.87 -22.08
N GLU A 313 31.05 6.13 -21.79
CA GLU A 313 30.55 7.50 -21.58
C GLU A 313 31.07 8.13 -20.28
N LEU A 314 31.29 7.32 -19.22
CA LEU A 314 31.93 7.77 -17.98
C LEU A 314 33.39 8.18 -18.20
N ASP A 315 34.18 7.38 -18.92
CA ASP A 315 35.56 7.71 -19.27
C ASP A 315 35.64 8.98 -20.13
N ALA A 316 34.79 9.08 -21.16
CA ALA A 316 34.70 10.26 -22.03
C ALA A 316 34.30 11.54 -21.27
N ALA A 317 33.46 11.41 -20.22
CA ALA A 317 33.07 12.51 -19.34
C ALA A 317 34.10 12.85 -18.25
N GLY A 318 35.17 12.05 -18.10
CA GLY A 318 36.15 12.19 -17.01
C GLY A 318 35.55 11.92 -15.63
N VAL A 319 34.61 10.97 -15.53
CA VAL A 319 33.91 10.56 -14.31
C VAL A 319 34.37 9.16 -13.91
N ASP A 320 34.63 8.93 -12.62
CA ASP A 320 35.13 7.64 -12.13
C ASP A 320 34.05 6.56 -12.14
N ALA A 321 32.81 6.89 -11.73
CA ALA A 321 31.70 5.94 -11.67
C ALA A 321 30.32 6.58 -11.78
N PHE A 322 29.35 5.79 -12.26
CA PHE A 322 27.92 6.02 -12.13
C PHE A 322 27.38 5.34 -10.86
N ILE A 323 26.55 6.04 -10.09
CA ILE A 323 25.96 5.58 -8.83
C ILE A 323 24.44 5.68 -8.89
N ALA A 324 23.75 4.56 -8.65
CA ALA A 324 22.29 4.49 -8.58
C ALA A 324 21.80 3.86 -7.27
N GLU A 325 20.68 4.37 -6.76
CA GLU A 325 19.82 3.64 -5.81
C GLU A 325 18.88 2.69 -6.57
N PRO A 326 18.19 1.72 -5.94
CA PRO A 326 17.18 0.88 -6.58
C PRO A 326 16.15 1.71 -7.37
N SER A 327 16.19 1.54 -8.69
CA SER A 327 15.57 2.38 -9.72
C SER A 327 15.51 1.64 -11.06
N ALA A 328 14.85 2.22 -12.05
CA ALA A 328 14.87 1.68 -13.41
C ALA A 328 16.29 1.57 -14.00
N SER A 329 17.20 2.48 -13.66
CA SER A 329 18.62 2.37 -14.06
C SER A 329 19.29 1.13 -13.46
N THR A 330 18.95 0.73 -12.23
CA THR A 330 19.46 -0.52 -11.64
C THR A 330 18.90 -1.78 -12.30
N SER A 331 17.63 -1.75 -12.69
CA SER A 331 17.02 -2.78 -13.53
C SER A 331 17.71 -2.85 -14.89
N TYR A 332 17.89 -1.69 -15.56
CA TYR A 332 18.47 -1.55 -16.91
C TYR A 332 19.90 -2.07 -17.02
N TYR A 333 20.76 -1.77 -16.04
CA TYR A 333 22.19 -2.10 -16.11
C TYR A 333 22.55 -3.42 -15.42
N ALA A 334 21.82 -3.88 -14.40
CA ALA A 334 22.25 -5.04 -13.59
C ALA A 334 21.19 -6.13 -13.37
N ASN A 335 19.99 -5.98 -13.95
CA ASN A 335 18.84 -6.87 -13.74
C ASN A 335 18.38 -6.97 -12.27
N ILE A 336 18.54 -5.90 -11.49
CA ILE A 336 18.11 -5.86 -10.09
C ILE A 336 16.71 -5.25 -10.03
N SER A 337 15.71 -6.11 -9.86
CA SER A 337 14.32 -5.70 -9.67
C SER A 337 14.13 -4.76 -8.47
N SER A 338 13.08 -3.93 -8.53
CA SER A 338 12.58 -3.00 -7.49
C SER A 338 12.16 -3.65 -6.15
N ASN A 339 12.45 -4.94 -5.96
CA ASN A 339 12.30 -5.69 -4.69
C ASN A 339 13.24 -5.21 -3.57
N PHE A 340 14.13 -4.26 -3.84
CA PHE A 340 14.80 -3.45 -2.81
C PHE A 340 14.13 -2.08 -2.74
N HIS A 341 13.36 -1.87 -1.68
CA HIS A 341 12.75 -0.58 -1.40
C HIS A 341 13.79 0.38 -0.81
N LEU A 342 13.68 1.67 -1.16
CA LEU A 342 14.48 2.73 -0.57
C LEU A 342 14.24 2.77 0.95
N SER A 343 15.32 2.91 1.71
CA SER A 343 15.29 3.03 3.17
C SER A 343 16.19 4.18 3.63
N GLU A 344 16.21 4.50 4.92
CA GLU A 344 17.18 5.43 5.51
C GLU A 344 18.64 4.98 5.33
N ARG A 345 18.87 3.67 5.10
CA ARG A 345 20.19 3.09 4.83
C ARG A 345 20.52 3.14 3.34
N PRO A 346 21.64 3.76 2.93
CA PRO A 346 22.12 3.68 1.55
C PRO A 346 22.41 2.24 1.13
N PHE A 347 21.74 1.83 0.05
CA PHE A 347 22.12 0.69 -0.77
C PHE A 347 22.41 1.24 -2.16
N LEU A 348 23.68 1.24 -2.56
CA LEU A 348 24.11 1.85 -3.83
C LEU A 348 24.66 0.77 -4.75
N MET A 349 24.28 0.88 -6.02
CA MET A 349 24.88 0.14 -7.12
C MET A 349 25.76 1.07 -7.93
N ILE A 350 26.92 0.56 -8.31
CA ILE A 350 28.00 1.38 -8.84
C ILE A 350 28.63 0.64 -10.02
N ILE A 351 28.72 1.33 -11.15
CA ILE A 351 29.48 0.87 -12.33
C ILE A 351 30.54 1.93 -12.58
N ASP A 352 31.81 1.54 -12.57
CA ASP A 352 32.91 2.43 -12.89
C ASP A 352 33.21 2.51 -14.40
N LYS A 353 34.07 3.45 -14.78
CA LYS A 353 34.56 3.63 -16.15
C LYS A 353 35.35 2.44 -16.72
N ASP A 354 35.78 1.50 -15.87
CA ASP A 354 36.41 0.23 -16.26
C ASP A 354 35.38 -0.92 -16.37
N GLY A 355 34.09 -0.61 -16.18
CA GLY A 355 32.97 -1.56 -16.24
C GLY A 355 32.88 -2.51 -15.04
N GLN A 356 33.60 -2.26 -13.94
CA GLN A 356 33.50 -3.06 -12.73
C GLN A 356 32.25 -2.71 -11.94
N PHE A 357 31.62 -3.75 -11.37
CA PHE A 357 30.42 -3.59 -10.56
C PHE A 357 30.73 -3.64 -9.06
N THR A 358 30.33 -2.58 -8.36
CA THR A 358 30.43 -2.47 -6.91
C THR A 358 29.07 -2.22 -6.28
N THR A 359 28.85 -2.85 -5.13
CA THR A 359 27.68 -2.61 -4.26
C THR A 359 28.13 -1.99 -2.95
N LEU A 360 27.49 -0.90 -2.51
CA LEU A 360 27.64 -0.36 -1.15
C LEU A 360 26.43 -0.80 -0.31
N VAL A 361 26.68 -1.53 0.78
CA VAL A 361 25.61 -2.22 1.51
C VAL A 361 25.81 -2.16 3.04
N PRO A 362 24.75 -2.12 3.86
CA PRO A 362 24.89 -2.35 5.30
C PRO A 362 25.51 -3.73 5.56
N LYS A 363 26.48 -3.83 6.47
CA LYS A 363 27.24 -5.06 6.72
C LYS A 363 26.36 -6.25 7.12
N PHE A 364 25.23 -6.00 7.80
CA PHE A 364 24.28 -7.04 8.17
C PHE A 364 23.43 -7.54 6.98
N GLU A 365 23.29 -6.75 5.90
CA GLU A 365 22.59 -7.15 4.66
C GLU A 365 23.52 -7.81 3.64
N ALA A 366 24.85 -7.80 3.83
CA ALA A 366 25.81 -8.35 2.87
C ALA A 366 25.50 -9.81 2.45
N GLY A 367 25.03 -10.64 3.39
CA GLY A 367 24.63 -12.03 3.13
C GLY A 367 23.31 -12.20 2.35
N ARG A 368 22.48 -11.16 2.28
CA ARG A 368 21.30 -11.08 1.39
C ARG A 368 21.72 -10.62 0.00
N ILE A 369 22.55 -9.59 -0.10
CA ILE A 369 23.02 -9.03 -1.38
C ILE A 369 23.89 -10.02 -2.15
N ALA A 370 24.75 -10.79 -1.48
CA ALA A 370 25.56 -11.83 -2.10
C ALA A 370 24.75 -12.94 -2.80
N LYS A 371 23.46 -13.09 -2.45
CA LYS A 371 22.52 -14.08 -3.01
C LYS A 371 21.60 -13.52 -4.08
N LEU A 372 21.72 -12.24 -4.44
CA LEU A 372 20.95 -11.69 -5.53
C LEU A 372 21.46 -12.25 -6.85
N ASP A 373 20.52 -12.68 -7.67
CA ASP A 373 20.77 -12.94 -9.08
C ASP A 373 21.06 -11.59 -9.75
N MET A 374 22.22 -11.51 -10.40
CA MET A 374 22.78 -10.29 -10.98
C MET A 374 23.55 -10.69 -12.23
N VAL A 375 23.64 -9.77 -13.20
CA VAL A 375 24.36 -10.00 -14.46
C VAL A 375 25.85 -10.32 -14.26
N PHE A 376 26.43 -9.89 -13.13
CA PHE A 376 27.87 -9.94 -12.84
C PHE A 376 28.31 -11.22 -12.12
N ASP A 377 29.24 -11.98 -12.72
CA ASP A 377 29.89 -13.13 -12.07
C ASP A 377 30.84 -12.65 -10.96
N ASN A 378 31.70 -11.67 -11.28
CA ASN A 378 32.57 -10.98 -10.33
C ASN A 378 31.90 -9.68 -9.88
N LYS A 379 31.68 -9.53 -8.57
CA LYS A 379 31.13 -8.32 -7.95
C LYS A 379 31.92 -7.93 -6.71
N THR A 380 32.19 -6.64 -6.57
CA THR A 380 32.78 -6.08 -5.35
C THR A 380 31.65 -5.65 -4.40
N THR A 381 31.79 -5.95 -3.11
CA THR A 381 30.84 -5.48 -2.09
C THR A 381 31.59 -4.72 -1.01
N ILE A 382 31.35 -3.42 -0.95
CA ILE A 382 31.79 -2.54 0.13
C ILE A 382 30.70 -2.56 1.20
N THR A 383 31.07 -2.94 2.41
CA THR A 383 30.14 -2.99 3.55
C THR A 383 30.40 -1.86 4.51
N TRP A 384 29.35 -1.30 5.12
CA TRP A 384 29.45 -0.32 6.21
C TRP A 384 28.69 -0.78 7.47
N ILE A 385 29.20 -0.48 8.66
CA ILE A 385 28.50 -0.71 9.96
C ILE A 385 27.64 0.50 10.37
N GLU A 386 26.60 0.29 11.17
CA GLU A 386 25.65 1.34 11.57
C GLU A 386 26.33 2.56 12.26
N GLU A 387 27.50 2.34 12.87
CA GLU A 387 28.31 3.37 13.54
C GLU A 387 29.27 4.15 12.61
N GLU A 388 29.31 3.85 11.31
CA GLU A 388 30.19 4.54 10.34
C GLU A 388 29.43 5.23 9.19
N SER A 389 30.08 6.21 8.55
CA SER A 389 29.53 6.86 7.37
C SER A 389 29.62 5.94 6.14
N PRO A 390 28.49 5.55 5.51
CA PRO A 390 28.51 4.74 4.28
C PRO A 390 29.30 5.40 3.16
N TYR A 391 29.23 6.73 3.06
CA TYR A 391 29.88 7.53 2.03
C TYR A 391 31.40 7.58 2.21
N GLU A 392 31.89 7.63 3.46
CA GLU A 392 33.32 7.53 3.75
C GLU A 392 33.84 6.11 3.55
N ALA A 393 33.03 5.08 3.89
CA ALA A 393 33.37 3.69 3.59
C ALA A 393 33.53 3.46 2.09
N LEU A 394 32.64 4.05 1.27
CA LEU A 394 32.77 4.05 -0.18
C LEU A 394 34.03 4.80 -0.64
N ALA A 395 34.24 6.05 -0.19
CA ALA A 395 35.39 6.86 -0.56
C ALA A 395 36.74 6.17 -0.25
N ARG A 396 36.85 5.49 0.91
CA ARG A 396 38.02 4.69 1.28
C ARG A 396 38.15 3.41 0.46
N GLY A 397 37.04 2.77 0.13
CA GLY A 397 37.01 1.49 -0.58
C GLY A 397 37.28 1.59 -2.09
N THR A 398 37.03 2.75 -2.71
CA THR A 398 37.20 2.96 -4.15
C THR A 398 38.23 4.02 -4.53
N GLY A 399 38.44 5.03 -3.67
CA GLY A 399 39.31 6.16 -3.98
C GLY A 399 38.72 7.19 -4.95
N TYR A 400 37.49 7.00 -5.46
CA TYR A 400 36.83 7.89 -6.42
C TYR A 400 36.89 9.36 -6.03
N LYS A 401 37.00 10.24 -7.03
CA LYS A 401 37.06 11.69 -6.87
C LYS A 401 35.88 12.39 -7.50
N LYS A 402 35.36 11.84 -8.60
CA LYS A 402 34.20 12.41 -9.31
C LYS A 402 33.25 11.30 -9.72
N VAL A 403 31.99 11.40 -9.31
CA VAL A 403 30.95 10.41 -9.60
C VAL A 403 29.71 11.08 -10.19
N MET A 404 29.09 10.39 -11.14
CA MET A 404 27.79 10.75 -11.67
C MET A 404 26.71 10.02 -10.89
N ILE A 405 25.65 10.71 -10.50
CA ILE A 405 24.54 10.12 -9.77
C ILE A 405 23.32 9.99 -10.68
N ASP A 406 22.59 8.88 -10.54
CA ASP A 406 21.30 8.64 -11.17
C ASP A 406 20.30 9.76 -10.86
N GLU A 407 19.43 10.09 -11.81
CA GLU A 407 18.48 11.21 -11.69
C GLU A 407 17.44 11.03 -10.57
N HIS A 408 17.12 9.78 -10.19
CA HIS A 408 16.19 9.46 -9.11
C HIS A 408 16.86 9.26 -7.74
N ALA A 409 18.19 9.31 -7.68
CA ALA A 409 18.92 9.13 -6.43
C ALA A 409 18.62 10.25 -5.45
N ARG A 410 18.28 9.90 -4.20
CA ARG A 410 17.83 10.89 -3.22
C ARG A 410 18.94 11.86 -2.86
N PHE A 411 18.59 13.13 -2.66
CA PHE A 411 19.54 14.21 -2.30
C PHE A 411 20.49 13.85 -1.14
N MET A 412 20.03 13.05 -0.16
CA MET A 412 20.87 12.57 0.94
C MET A 412 22.11 11.77 0.49
N ILE A 413 22.02 11.07 -0.64
CA ILE A 413 23.15 10.31 -1.22
C ILE A 413 24.17 11.29 -1.81
N ALA A 414 23.73 12.21 -2.66
CA ALA A 414 24.59 13.24 -3.23
C ALA A 414 25.29 14.09 -2.16
N ALA A 415 24.54 14.58 -1.17
CA ALA A 415 25.08 15.35 -0.05
C ALA A 415 26.05 14.53 0.82
N GLY A 416 25.78 13.24 1.00
CA GLY A 416 26.65 12.30 1.73
C GLY A 416 27.99 12.08 1.03
N LEU A 417 27.97 11.83 -0.28
CA LEU A 417 29.14 11.68 -1.13
C LEU A 417 29.99 12.96 -1.17
N GLN A 418 29.35 14.13 -1.33
CA GLN A 418 30.02 15.43 -1.29
C GLN A 418 30.69 15.68 0.08
N LYS A 419 30.02 15.34 1.19
CA LYS A 419 30.60 15.44 2.54
C LYS A 419 31.80 14.49 2.73
N ALA A 420 31.82 13.34 2.06
CA ALA A 420 32.95 12.41 2.05
C ALA A 420 34.11 12.85 1.11
N GLY A 421 34.00 14.01 0.46
CA GLY A 421 35.04 14.57 -0.41
C GLY A 421 35.01 14.07 -1.86
N ILE A 422 33.86 13.58 -2.32
CA ILE A 422 33.63 13.15 -3.71
C ILE A 422 32.85 14.24 -4.46
N GLU A 423 33.35 14.71 -5.60
CA GLU A 423 32.59 15.57 -6.51
C GLU A 423 31.41 14.77 -7.09
N VAL A 424 30.18 15.28 -6.94
CA VAL A 424 28.98 14.65 -7.49
C VAL A 424 28.43 15.52 -8.62
N VAL A 425 28.24 14.90 -9.80
CA VAL A 425 27.60 15.52 -10.96
C VAL A 425 26.26 14.84 -11.28
N PRO A 426 25.26 15.56 -11.82
CA PRO A 426 24.01 14.96 -12.26
C PRO A 426 24.21 14.06 -13.49
N MET A 427 23.26 13.17 -13.73
CA MET A 427 23.21 12.31 -14.92
C MET A 427 23.21 13.15 -16.21
N SER A 428 24.17 12.92 -17.11
CA SER A 428 24.26 13.65 -18.38
C SER A 428 23.20 13.20 -19.38
N GLU A 429 22.81 14.09 -20.29
CA GLU A 429 21.89 13.77 -21.40
C GLU A 429 22.38 12.57 -22.23
N THR A 430 23.70 12.42 -22.43
CA THR A 430 24.26 11.27 -23.15
C THR A 430 24.02 9.95 -22.42
N ILE A 431 24.19 9.93 -21.09
CA ILE A 431 23.98 8.72 -20.27
C ILE A 431 22.47 8.45 -20.06
N GLN A 432 21.62 9.48 -19.98
CA GLN A 432 20.15 9.31 -20.08
C GLN A 432 19.76 8.71 -21.43
N SER A 433 20.41 9.14 -22.53
CA SER A 433 20.10 8.66 -23.88
C SER A 433 20.37 7.16 -24.10
N LEU A 434 21.27 6.56 -23.31
CA LEU A 434 21.50 5.12 -23.32
C LEU A 434 20.22 4.34 -23.00
N ARG A 435 19.38 4.86 -22.10
CA ARG A 435 18.06 4.30 -21.78
C ARG A 435 16.98 4.75 -22.76
N SER A 436 17.00 6.01 -23.23
CA SER A 436 15.93 6.53 -24.10
C SER A 436 15.86 5.78 -25.44
N ILE A 437 17.03 5.46 -26.03
CA ILE A 437 17.19 4.73 -27.28
C ILE A 437 17.06 3.22 -27.02
N LYS A 438 16.00 2.60 -27.55
CA LYS A 438 15.64 1.21 -27.24
C LYS A 438 16.36 0.21 -28.15
N SER A 439 16.82 -0.90 -27.57
CA SER A 439 17.32 -2.07 -28.30
C SER A 439 16.19 -2.82 -29.03
N VAL A 440 16.54 -3.71 -29.95
CA VAL A 440 15.54 -4.56 -30.65
C VAL A 440 14.78 -5.48 -29.69
N ASP A 441 15.45 -6.01 -28.66
CA ASP A 441 14.81 -6.86 -27.65
C ASP A 441 13.89 -6.00 -26.74
N GLU A 442 14.26 -4.75 -26.44
CA GLU A 442 13.43 -3.80 -25.69
C GLU A 442 12.18 -3.37 -26.47
N ILE A 443 12.33 -3.06 -27.76
CA ILE A 443 11.21 -2.72 -28.65
C ILE A 443 10.24 -3.90 -28.76
N ALA A 444 10.74 -5.14 -28.79
CA ALA A 444 9.89 -6.33 -28.80
C ALA A 444 9.06 -6.46 -27.52
N LEU A 445 9.66 -6.18 -26.34
CA LEU A 445 8.96 -6.20 -25.06
C LEU A 445 7.89 -5.12 -24.98
N LEU A 446 8.25 -3.86 -25.28
CA LEU A 446 7.31 -2.72 -25.31
C LEU A 446 6.17 -2.98 -26.30
N LYS A 447 6.46 -3.50 -27.50
CA LYS A 447 5.43 -3.86 -28.48
C LYS A 447 4.49 -4.95 -27.97
N GLY A 448 5.04 -6.01 -27.37
CA GLY A 448 4.25 -7.13 -26.84
C GLY A 448 3.25 -6.69 -25.78
N ILE A 449 3.71 -5.93 -24.77
CA ILE A 449 2.84 -5.46 -23.69
C ILE A 449 1.84 -4.40 -24.15
N ASN A 450 2.23 -3.42 -24.99
CA ASN A 450 1.31 -2.39 -25.47
C ASN A 450 0.26 -2.94 -26.44
N SER A 451 0.63 -3.87 -27.32
CA SER A 451 -0.35 -4.57 -28.18
C SER A 451 -1.32 -5.42 -27.34
N PHE A 452 -0.85 -6.06 -26.26
CA PHE A 452 -1.71 -6.80 -25.34
C PHE A 452 -2.65 -5.88 -24.54
N THR A 453 -2.14 -4.75 -24.05
CA THR A 453 -2.93 -3.75 -23.33
C THR A 453 -4.02 -3.15 -24.22
N LEU A 454 -3.76 -2.85 -25.50
CA LEU A 454 -4.82 -2.45 -26.43
C LEU A 454 -5.88 -3.57 -26.60
N ALA A 455 -5.46 -4.83 -26.76
CA ALA A 455 -6.39 -5.95 -26.84
C ALA A 455 -7.24 -6.10 -25.57
N LEU A 456 -6.69 -5.79 -24.39
CA LEU A 456 -7.43 -5.75 -23.12
C LEU A 456 -8.51 -4.66 -23.15
N VAL A 457 -8.17 -3.42 -23.53
CA VAL A 457 -9.15 -2.33 -23.67
C VAL A 457 -10.23 -2.66 -24.71
N GLN A 458 -9.86 -3.25 -25.85
CA GLN A 458 -10.81 -3.74 -26.87
C GLN A 458 -11.69 -4.89 -26.36
N SER A 459 -11.22 -5.71 -25.42
CA SER A 459 -12.01 -6.76 -24.78
C SER A 459 -13.02 -6.20 -23.78
N LEU A 460 -12.64 -5.16 -23.03
CA LEU A 460 -13.52 -4.44 -22.11
C LEU A 460 -14.61 -3.68 -22.88
N GLN A 461 -14.28 -2.97 -23.95
CA GLN A 461 -15.25 -2.19 -24.75
C GLN A 461 -16.46 -3.02 -25.23
N LYS A 462 -16.24 -4.29 -25.58
CA LYS A 462 -17.29 -5.23 -26.02
C LYS A 462 -18.23 -5.67 -24.89
N CYS A 463 -17.78 -5.54 -23.64
CA CYS A 463 -18.40 -6.14 -22.47
C CYS A 463 -18.88 -5.12 -21.42
N ILE A 464 -18.38 -3.88 -21.45
CA ILE A 464 -18.87 -2.78 -20.61
C ILE A 464 -20.30 -2.45 -21.02
N GLN A 465 -21.15 -2.18 -20.03
CA GLN A 465 -22.56 -1.83 -20.21
C GLN A 465 -22.93 -0.62 -19.36
N ILE A 466 -23.93 0.13 -19.81
CA ILE A 466 -24.55 1.21 -19.02
C ILE A 466 -25.10 0.61 -17.72
N GLY A 467 -24.88 1.30 -16.60
CA GLY A 467 -25.21 0.80 -15.26
C GLY A 467 -24.06 0.12 -14.51
N MET A 468 -22.91 -0.13 -15.14
CA MET A 468 -21.69 -0.55 -14.43
C MET A 468 -21.04 0.61 -13.68
N THR A 469 -20.30 0.33 -12.60
CA THR A 469 -19.48 1.35 -11.90
C THR A 469 -18.05 1.42 -12.43
N GLN A 470 -17.34 2.53 -12.16
CA GLN A 470 -15.91 2.67 -12.49
C GLN A 470 -15.08 1.55 -11.85
N GLU A 471 -15.40 1.19 -10.60
CA GLU A 471 -14.71 0.14 -9.85
C GLU A 471 -14.89 -1.24 -10.49
N GLU A 472 -16.05 -1.55 -11.08
CA GLU A 472 -16.23 -2.82 -11.79
C GLU A 472 -15.33 -2.93 -13.02
N VAL A 473 -15.09 -1.81 -13.73
CA VAL A 473 -14.14 -1.73 -14.85
C VAL A 473 -12.70 -1.81 -14.36
N ILE A 474 -12.37 -1.13 -13.26
CA ILE A 474 -11.04 -1.13 -12.64
C ILE A 474 -10.66 -2.55 -12.19
N ASP A 475 -11.50 -3.17 -11.35
CA ASP A 475 -11.27 -4.52 -10.81
C ASP A 475 -11.16 -5.56 -11.93
N ALA A 476 -12.03 -5.49 -12.95
CA ALA A 476 -11.95 -6.40 -14.10
C ALA A 476 -10.64 -6.24 -14.88
N SER A 477 -10.18 -5.00 -15.11
CA SER A 477 -8.93 -4.73 -15.83
C SER A 477 -7.71 -5.30 -15.09
N GLN A 478 -7.64 -5.10 -13.77
CA GLN A 478 -6.57 -5.62 -12.92
C GLN A 478 -6.57 -7.16 -12.87
N ALA A 479 -7.77 -7.77 -12.81
CA ALA A 479 -7.94 -9.21 -12.85
C ALA A 479 -7.51 -9.81 -14.21
N LEU A 480 -7.86 -9.17 -15.33
CA LEU A 480 -7.46 -9.60 -16.69
C LEU A 480 -5.94 -9.59 -16.88
N PHE A 481 -5.26 -8.52 -16.45
CA PHE A 481 -3.79 -8.45 -16.41
C PHE A 481 -3.21 -9.60 -15.58
N THR A 482 -3.63 -9.71 -14.32
CA THR A 482 -3.18 -10.76 -13.39
C THR A 482 -3.36 -12.18 -13.97
N ARG A 483 -4.51 -12.43 -14.60
CA ARG A 483 -4.87 -13.72 -15.22
C ARG A 483 -4.06 -14.03 -16.48
N ALA A 484 -3.60 -13.00 -17.20
CA ALA A 484 -2.68 -13.14 -18.34
C ALA A 484 -1.21 -13.38 -17.93
N GLY A 485 -0.90 -13.32 -16.63
CA GLY A 485 0.47 -13.51 -16.11
C GLY A 485 1.34 -12.25 -16.14
N VAL A 486 0.77 -11.10 -16.53
CA VAL A 486 1.40 -9.78 -16.50
C VAL A 486 0.65 -8.91 -15.50
N GLY A 487 1.21 -8.73 -14.30
CA GLY A 487 0.50 -8.00 -13.24
C GLY A 487 1.40 -7.43 -12.15
N HIS A 488 2.70 -7.30 -12.42
CA HIS A 488 3.54 -6.41 -11.63
C HIS A 488 3.35 -4.98 -12.17
N GLY A 489 3.29 -4.00 -11.27
CA GLY A 489 3.20 -2.58 -11.66
C GLY A 489 1.95 -2.17 -12.45
N PHE A 490 0.86 -2.97 -12.46
CA PHE A 490 -0.36 -2.53 -13.15
C PHE A 490 -0.96 -1.30 -12.48
N TRP A 491 -1.60 -0.46 -13.29
CA TRP A 491 -2.45 0.63 -12.85
C TRP A 491 -3.60 0.80 -13.84
N VAL A 492 -4.74 1.28 -13.34
CA VAL A 492 -5.97 1.38 -14.12
C VAL A 492 -6.75 2.61 -13.68
N LEU A 493 -7.06 3.48 -14.63
CA LEU A 493 -7.90 4.65 -14.50
C LEU A 493 -9.11 4.46 -15.42
N ALA A 494 -10.32 4.41 -14.85
CA ALA A 494 -11.57 4.34 -15.60
C ALA A 494 -12.48 5.49 -15.17
N LEU A 495 -12.77 6.41 -16.09
CA LEU A 495 -13.48 7.65 -15.81
C LEU A 495 -14.69 7.80 -16.75
N PHE A 496 -15.86 8.07 -16.18
CA PHE A 496 -17.10 8.22 -16.93
C PHE A 496 -17.54 9.68 -17.01
N GLY A 497 -17.88 10.16 -18.21
CA GLY A 497 -18.48 11.48 -18.42
C GLY A 497 -17.67 12.64 -17.80
N ASP A 498 -18.25 13.29 -16.80
CA ASP A 498 -17.67 14.44 -16.08
C ASP A 498 -16.40 14.09 -15.30
N GLN A 499 -16.27 12.84 -14.83
CA GLN A 499 -15.08 12.41 -14.09
C GLN A 499 -13.82 12.43 -14.96
N ALA A 500 -13.97 12.25 -16.27
CA ALA A 500 -12.87 12.33 -17.23
C ALA A 500 -12.30 13.74 -17.38
N ALA A 501 -13.03 14.80 -16.98
CA ALA A 501 -12.53 16.17 -16.99
C ALA A 501 -11.35 16.40 -16.00
N LEU A 502 -11.13 15.47 -15.08
CA LEU A 502 -9.96 15.44 -14.21
C LEU A 502 -8.99 14.39 -14.76
N PRO A 503 -7.84 14.75 -15.35
CA PRO A 503 -6.99 13.82 -16.12
C PRO A 503 -6.37 12.68 -15.30
N HIS A 504 -6.37 12.79 -13.97
CA HIS A 504 -5.92 11.76 -13.01
C HIS A 504 -7.08 11.20 -12.16
N GLY A 505 -8.34 11.49 -12.53
CA GLY A 505 -9.55 11.05 -11.83
C GLY A 505 -10.07 12.00 -10.75
N GLY A 506 -11.28 11.68 -10.27
CA GLY A 506 -12.05 12.46 -9.31
C GLY A 506 -12.66 11.61 -8.19
N GLU A 507 -13.99 11.51 -8.17
CA GLU A 507 -14.76 10.81 -7.15
C GLU A 507 -14.97 9.32 -7.50
N THR A 508 -15.16 8.50 -6.45
CA THR A 508 -15.44 7.06 -6.56
C THR A 508 -16.94 6.75 -6.55
N GLY A 509 -17.34 5.60 -7.06
CA GLY A 509 -18.72 5.11 -7.05
C GLY A 509 -19.57 5.64 -8.21
N ARG A 510 -18.97 6.24 -9.23
CA ARG A 510 -19.67 6.73 -10.42
C ARG A 510 -20.18 5.55 -11.26
N THR A 511 -21.47 5.55 -11.55
CA THR A 511 -22.14 4.60 -12.45
C THR A 511 -22.25 5.19 -13.86
N LEU A 512 -21.91 4.41 -14.89
CA LEU A 512 -21.99 4.82 -16.30
C LEU A 512 -23.45 5.04 -16.73
N GLN A 513 -23.75 6.19 -17.32
CA GLN A 513 -25.06 6.53 -17.90
C GLN A 513 -25.05 6.48 -19.44
N GLU A 514 -26.24 6.51 -20.04
CA GLU A 514 -26.39 6.77 -21.48
C GLU A 514 -25.93 8.19 -21.82
N GLY A 515 -25.30 8.39 -22.98
CA GLY A 515 -24.78 9.70 -23.39
C GLY A 515 -23.38 10.04 -22.86
N GLU A 516 -22.72 9.13 -22.14
CA GLU A 516 -21.40 9.33 -21.54
C GLU A 516 -20.31 8.51 -22.27
N PHE A 517 -19.14 9.12 -22.46
CA PHE A 517 -17.93 8.38 -22.80
C PHE A 517 -17.36 7.65 -21.58
N VAL A 518 -16.65 6.55 -21.84
CA VAL A 518 -15.74 5.90 -20.89
C VAL A 518 -14.31 6.20 -21.32
N LEU A 519 -13.54 6.91 -20.50
CA LEU A 519 -12.09 7.02 -20.66
C LEU A 519 -11.44 5.88 -19.86
N ILE A 520 -10.75 4.99 -20.55
CA ILE A 520 -9.94 3.90 -19.98
C ILE A 520 -8.49 4.23 -20.25
N ASP A 521 -7.69 4.33 -19.20
CA ASP A 521 -6.26 4.59 -19.28
C ASP A 521 -5.52 3.65 -18.33
N ILE A 522 -4.71 2.75 -18.89
CA ILE A 522 -4.19 1.59 -18.19
C ILE A 522 -2.79 1.20 -18.66
N GLY A 523 -2.01 0.63 -17.74
CA GLY A 523 -0.69 0.07 -18.01
C GLY A 523 -0.39 -1.17 -17.17
N SER A 524 0.58 -1.96 -17.62
CA SER A 524 1.25 -3.03 -16.86
C SER A 524 2.64 -3.30 -17.43
N GLU A 525 3.41 -4.21 -16.82
CA GLU A 525 4.80 -4.48 -17.18
C GLU A 525 5.00 -5.89 -17.77
N LEU A 526 5.79 -5.99 -18.85
CA LEU A 526 6.36 -7.25 -19.34
C LEU A 526 7.88 -7.22 -19.14
N HIS A 527 8.38 -8.08 -18.25
CA HIS A 527 9.79 -8.11 -17.87
C HIS A 527 10.35 -6.75 -17.41
N GLY A 528 9.49 -5.92 -16.80
CA GLY A 528 9.80 -4.57 -16.31
C GLY A 528 9.58 -3.45 -17.34
N TYR A 529 9.27 -3.76 -18.60
CA TYR A 529 8.97 -2.76 -19.63
C TYR A 529 7.48 -2.44 -19.64
N CYS A 530 7.12 -1.16 -19.56
CA CYS A 530 5.77 -0.68 -19.34
C CYS A 530 4.91 -0.66 -20.62
N SER A 531 3.61 -0.86 -20.45
CA SER A 531 2.59 -0.33 -21.35
C SER A 531 1.91 0.91 -20.79
N ASP A 532 1.43 1.74 -21.73
CA ASP A 532 0.68 2.96 -21.46
C ASP A 532 -0.30 3.20 -22.61
N VAL A 533 -1.61 3.11 -22.35
CA VAL A 533 -2.65 3.15 -23.40
C VAL A 533 -3.97 3.75 -22.87
N THR A 534 -4.17 5.05 -23.10
CA THR A 534 -5.51 5.66 -23.05
C THR A 534 -6.37 5.39 -24.28
N ARG A 535 -7.65 5.08 -24.06
CA ARG A 535 -8.75 5.14 -25.03
C ARG A 535 -9.99 5.79 -24.43
N THR A 536 -10.61 6.70 -25.18
CA THR A 536 -11.97 7.18 -24.90
C THR A 536 -12.96 6.44 -25.79
N ILE A 537 -13.84 5.64 -25.19
CA ILE A 537 -14.66 4.60 -25.84
C ILE A 537 -16.15 4.74 -25.56
N LEU A 538 -16.96 4.01 -26.33
CA LEU A 538 -18.38 3.78 -26.06
C LEU A 538 -18.70 2.28 -25.96
N PRO A 539 -19.59 1.86 -25.03
CA PRO A 539 -20.21 0.55 -25.05
C PRO A 539 -20.83 0.22 -26.41
N THR A 540 -20.92 -1.07 -26.74
CA THR A 540 -21.52 -1.51 -28.00
C THR A 540 -22.98 -1.05 -28.10
N GLY A 541 -23.28 -0.20 -29.09
CA GLY A 541 -24.61 0.36 -29.34
C GLY A 541 -24.99 1.61 -28.54
N ALA A 542 -24.17 2.03 -27.57
CA ALA A 542 -24.37 3.29 -26.85
C ALA A 542 -24.02 4.50 -27.73
N THR A 543 -24.56 5.68 -27.40
CA THR A 543 -24.33 6.91 -28.19
C THR A 543 -23.99 8.11 -27.30
N VAL A 544 -23.42 9.15 -27.90
CA VAL A 544 -23.22 10.48 -27.30
C VAL A 544 -23.82 11.54 -28.23
N SER A 545 -23.96 12.77 -27.75
CA SER A 545 -24.32 13.91 -28.60
C SER A 545 -23.26 14.15 -29.69
N ASP A 546 -23.69 14.57 -30.89
CA ASP A 546 -22.82 14.97 -32.01
C ASP A 546 -21.71 15.94 -31.58
N ASP A 547 -22.04 16.87 -30.68
CA ASP A 547 -21.12 17.81 -30.04
C ASP A 547 -19.91 17.14 -29.35
N LEU A 548 -20.15 16.07 -28.58
CA LEU A 548 -19.09 15.32 -27.88
C LEU A 548 -18.31 14.44 -28.85
N MET A 549 -18.98 13.88 -29.86
CA MET A 549 -18.30 13.15 -30.93
C MET A 549 -17.39 14.06 -31.76
N ALA A 550 -17.78 15.32 -32.01
CA ALA A 550 -16.92 16.31 -32.64
C ALA A 550 -15.66 16.59 -31.82
N VAL A 551 -15.75 16.68 -30.49
CA VAL A 551 -14.56 16.79 -29.61
C VAL A 551 -13.66 15.55 -29.72
N TRP A 552 -14.25 14.34 -29.76
CA TRP A 552 -13.46 13.12 -29.96
C TRP A 552 -12.68 13.14 -31.27
N GLN A 553 -13.32 13.60 -32.36
CA GLN A 553 -12.64 13.76 -33.64
C GLN A 553 -11.51 14.80 -33.58
N ILE A 554 -11.70 15.91 -32.87
CA ILE A 554 -10.64 16.93 -32.68
C ILE A 554 -9.43 16.34 -31.95
N VAL A 555 -9.63 15.50 -30.93
CA VAL A 555 -8.53 14.80 -30.23
C VAL A 555 -7.84 13.79 -31.16
N TRP A 556 -8.61 13.06 -31.97
CA TRP A 556 -8.07 12.13 -32.96
C TRP A 556 -7.25 12.85 -34.06
N ASP A 557 -7.71 14.01 -34.51
CA ASP A 557 -7.00 14.85 -35.48
C ASP A 557 -5.70 15.41 -34.87
N ALA A 558 -5.72 15.79 -33.60
CA ALA A 558 -4.54 16.26 -32.86
C ALA A 558 -3.49 15.16 -32.68
N GLN A 559 -3.92 13.94 -32.32
CA GLN A 559 -3.05 12.76 -32.24
C GLN A 559 -2.44 12.43 -33.61
N SER A 560 -3.21 12.60 -34.69
CA SER A 560 -2.74 12.44 -36.08
C SER A 560 -1.65 13.46 -36.43
N ALA A 561 -1.85 14.73 -36.07
CA ALA A 561 -0.89 15.80 -36.31
C ALA A 561 0.43 15.54 -35.55
N GLY A 562 0.35 15.21 -34.25
CA GLY A 562 1.51 14.78 -33.46
C GLY A 562 2.25 13.62 -34.13
N LEU A 563 1.55 12.53 -34.44
CA LEU A 563 2.15 11.31 -35.04
C LEU A 563 2.89 11.61 -36.36
N SER A 564 2.36 12.51 -37.19
CA SER A 564 2.98 12.86 -38.47
C SER A 564 4.36 13.53 -38.34
N HIS A 565 4.66 14.11 -37.18
CA HIS A 565 5.94 14.74 -36.85
C HIS A 565 6.88 13.83 -36.00
N MET A 566 6.45 12.63 -35.57
CA MET A 566 7.26 11.75 -34.72
C MET A 566 8.31 10.94 -35.51
N HIS A 567 9.22 11.63 -36.20
CA HIS A 567 10.39 11.05 -36.86
C HIS A 567 11.70 11.54 -36.23
N ALA A 568 12.79 10.83 -36.51
CA ALA A 568 14.10 11.23 -36.03
C ALA A 568 14.47 12.65 -36.51
N GLY A 569 15.07 13.45 -35.64
CA GLY A 569 15.56 14.81 -35.91
C GLY A 569 14.54 15.94 -35.73
N GLU A 570 13.25 15.64 -35.52
CA GLU A 570 12.22 16.62 -35.17
C GLU A 570 12.31 17.02 -33.69
N ALA A 571 12.00 18.28 -33.37
CA ALA A 571 12.06 18.78 -31.99
C ALA A 571 10.80 18.39 -31.19
N CYS A 572 10.97 17.95 -29.94
CA CYS A 572 9.87 17.59 -29.05
C CYS A 572 8.81 18.71 -28.90
N SER A 573 9.24 19.97 -28.89
CA SER A 573 8.42 21.18 -28.88
C SER A 573 7.59 21.37 -30.16
N ALA A 574 8.14 21.01 -31.33
CA ALA A 574 7.45 21.10 -32.61
C ALA A 574 6.32 20.04 -32.74
N ILE A 575 6.56 18.83 -32.24
CA ILE A 575 5.58 17.73 -32.22
C ILE A 575 4.40 18.09 -31.30
N ASP A 576 4.71 18.56 -30.08
CA ASP A 576 3.72 19.10 -29.13
C ASP A 576 2.91 20.26 -29.74
N GLY A 577 3.58 21.19 -30.40
CA GLY A 577 2.96 22.31 -31.12
C GLY A 577 2.00 21.86 -32.24
N ALA A 578 2.40 20.88 -33.06
CA ALA A 578 1.59 20.36 -34.16
C ALA A 578 0.24 19.79 -33.67
N SER A 579 0.26 19.08 -32.53
CA SER A 579 -0.96 18.58 -31.87
C SER A 579 -1.79 19.71 -31.24
N ARG A 580 -1.15 20.59 -30.45
CA ARG A 580 -1.84 21.72 -29.79
C ARG A 580 -2.54 22.65 -30.76
N ASP A 581 -1.95 22.92 -31.93
CA ASP A 581 -2.53 23.83 -32.91
C ASP A 581 -3.83 23.28 -33.53
N VAL A 582 -4.05 21.96 -33.57
CA VAL A 582 -5.35 21.39 -33.96
C VAL A 582 -6.42 21.75 -32.92
N ILE A 583 -6.19 21.41 -31.64
CA ILE A 583 -7.12 21.65 -30.54
C ILE A 583 -7.39 23.16 -30.35
N LYS A 584 -6.35 23.98 -30.48
CA LYS A 584 -6.43 25.45 -30.40
C LYS A 584 -7.28 26.05 -31.53
N ARG A 585 -7.10 25.61 -32.78
CA ARG A 585 -7.92 26.07 -33.93
C ARG A 585 -9.39 25.64 -33.80
N ALA A 586 -9.66 24.52 -33.15
CA ALA A 586 -11.02 24.08 -32.81
C ALA A 586 -11.67 24.85 -31.63
N GLY A 587 -10.96 25.82 -31.03
CA GLY A 587 -11.46 26.63 -29.91
C GLY A 587 -11.23 26.02 -28.52
N TYR A 588 -10.63 24.84 -28.43
CA TYR A 588 -10.43 24.11 -27.18
C TYR A 588 -9.03 24.29 -26.54
N GLY A 589 -8.21 25.21 -27.05
CA GLY A 589 -6.78 25.31 -26.70
C GLY A 589 -6.47 25.50 -25.21
N GLN A 590 -7.36 26.13 -24.42
CA GLN A 590 -7.19 26.30 -22.97
C GLN A 590 -7.45 25.02 -22.16
N TYR A 591 -8.13 24.04 -22.76
CA TYR A 591 -8.54 22.77 -22.16
C TYR A 591 -7.55 21.62 -22.42
N TYR A 592 -6.47 21.89 -23.16
CA TYR A 592 -5.37 20.95 -23.35
C TYR A 592 -4.23 21.31 -22.38
N THR A 593 -4.35 20.78 -21.17
CA THR A 593 -3.67 21.28 -19.95
C THR A 593 -2.33 20.62 -19.63
N HIS A 594 -1.99 19.50 -20.29
CA HIS A 594 -0.72 18.79 -20.11
C HIS A 594 0.08 18.65 -21.41
N ARG A 595 1.29 18.08 -21.33
CA ARG A 595 2.22 17.74 -22.42
C ARG A 595 1.59 16.80 -23.47
N LEU A 596 2.18 16.69 -24.67
CA LEU A 596 1.77 15.69 -25.67
C LEU A 596 2.21 14.27 -25.36
N GLY A 597 3.23 14.09 -24.53
CA GLY A 597 3.70 12.76 -24.14
C GLY A 597 5.04 12.75 -23.44
N HIS A 598 5.51 11.54 -23.18
CA HIS A 598 6.73 11.21 -22.45
C HIS A 598 7.36 9.95 -23.04
N GLY A 599 8.64 9.72 -22.75
CA GLY A 599 9.30 8.48 -23.06
C GLY A 599 8.69 7.33 -22.28
N LEU A 600 8.70 6.14 -22.89
CA LEU A 600 8.20 4.90 -22.30
C LEU A 600 9.29 3.81 -22.38
N GLY A 601 9.55 3.12 -21.27
CA GLY A 601 10.62 2.13 -21.19
C GLY A 601 10.49 1.23 -19.97
N LEU A 602 11.50 1.28 -19.10
CA LEU A 602 11.46 0.64 -17.77
C LEU A 602 10.74 1.50 -16.72
N GLU A 603 10.42 2.75 -17.10
CA GLU A 603 9.52 3.64 -16.38
C GLU A 603 8.35 3.98 -17.30
N GLY A 604 7.18 4.22 -16.72
CA GLY A 604 6.03 4.78 -17.45
C GLY A 604 6.37 6.16 -18.01
N HIS A 605 7.06 6.98 -17.22
CA HIS A 605 7.57 8.30 -17.61
C HIS A 605 9.10 8.32 -17.57
N GLU A 606 9.76 8.36 -18.73
CA GLU A 606 11.19 8.64 -18.89
C GLU A 606 11.44 9.66 -20.02
N PRO A 607 12.67 10.17 -20.24
CA PRO A 607 12.97 10.98 -21.43
C PRO A 607 12.79 10.19 -22.74
N PRO A 608 12.37 10.81 -23.86
CA PRO A 608 12.17 12.26 -24.06
C PRO A 608 10.75 12.75 -23.72
N TYR A 609 10.62 14.00 -23.26
CA TYR A 609 9.32 14.61 -22.95
C TYR A 609 8.81 15.51 -24.08
N LEU A 610 7.65 15.19 -24.67
CA LEU A 610 7.02 15.96 -25.75
C LEU A 610 6.23 17.14 -25.17
N ASN A 611 6.88 18.28 -25.00
CA ASN A 611 6.26 19.52 -24.52
C ASN A 611 6.87 20.74 -25.20
N GLY A 612 6.08 21.81 -25.35
CA GLY A 612 6.46 23.05 -26.04
C GLY A 612 7.65 23.84 -25.47
N ALA A 613 8.29 23.40 -24.38
CA ALA A 613 9.53 23.97 -23.86
C ALA A 613 10.78 23.09 -24.10
N ASN A 614 10.61 21.89 -24.69
CA ASN A 614 11.70 20.96 -24.93
C ASN A 614 12.15 20.96 -26.40
N ASP A 615 13.26 21.61 -26.71
CA ASP A 615 13.85 21.63 -28.05
C ASP A 615 14.81 20.43 -28.32
N GLN A 616 14.86 19.44 -27.43
CA GLN A 616 15.53 18.16 -27.72
C GLN A 616 14.95 17.55 -29.00
N LYS A 617 15.83 17.07 -29.88
CA LYS A 617 15.45 16.34 -31.09
C LYS A 617 15.27 14.86 -30.78
N LEU A 618 14.17 14.28 -31.27
CA LEU A 618 13.94 12.84 -31.20
C LEU A 618 15.04 12.07 -31.94
N LYS A 619 15.46 10.96 -31.33
CA LYS A 619 16.50 10.07 -31.85
C LYS A 619 15.87 8.79 -32.39
N LEU A 620 16.56 8.16 -33.33
CA LEU A 620 16.15 6.85 -33.85
C LEU A 620 16.01 5.84 -32.71
N ALA A 621 14.94 5.06 -32.73
CA ALA A 621 14.60 4.05 -31.72
C ALA A 621 14.29 4.57 -30.30
N GLU A 622 14.09 5.88 -30.10
CA GLU A 622 13.34 6.36 -28.94
C GLU A 622 11.87 5.93 -29.03
N VAL A 623 11.21 5.78 -27.87
CA VAL A 623 9.77 5.50 -27.78
C VAL A 623 9.14 6.55 -26.90
N ALA A 624 8.09 7.21 -27.37
CA ALA A 624 7.33 8.19 -26.60
C ALA A 624 5.81 8.07 -26.84
N THR A 625 5.00 8.38 -25.84
CA THR A 625 3.55 8.46 -25.93
C THR A 625 3.10 9.66 -26.78
N ASN A 626 1.92 9.54 -27.38
CA ASN A 626 1.24 10.59 -28.14
C ASN A 626 -0.21 10.63 -27.63
N GLU A 627 -0.41 11.42 -26.57
CA GLU A 627 -1.54 11.39 -25.64
C GLU A 627 -2.33 12.72 -25.58
N PRO A 628 -2.70 13.39 -26.69
CA PRO A 628 -3.45 14.64 -26.60
C PRO A 628 -4.82 14.43 -25.95
N GLY A 629 -5.25 15.43 -25.18
CA GLY A 629 -6.54 15.40 -24.51
C GLY A 629 -7.18 16.78 -24.35
N ILE A 630 -8.51 16.78 -24.24
CA ILE A 630 -9.34 17.95 -23.94
C ILE A 630 -10.08 17.66 -22.64
N TYR A 631 -9.95 18.56 -21.67
CA TYR A 631 -10.51 18.46 -20.31
C TYR A 631 -11.32 19.71 -20.00
N VAL A 632 -12.62 19.56 -19.81
CA VAL A 632 -13.54 20.67 -19.55
C VAL A 632 -14.33 20.34 -18.29
N THR A 633 -14.10 21.07 -17.20
CA THR A 633 -14.86 20.86 -15.95
C THR A 633 -16.33 21.23 -16.12
N THR A 634 -17.20 20.86 -15.18
CA THR A 634 -18.62 21.22 -15.25
C THR A 634 -18.86 22.74 -15.19
N GLU A 635 -18.00 23.48 -14.49
CA GLU A 635 -18.00 24.95 -14.43
C GLU A 635 -17.62 25.56 -15.78
N GLU A 636 -16.62 24.99 -16.45
CA GLU A 636 -16.14 25.44 -17.76
C GLU A 636 -17.10 25.05 -18.89
N ALA A 637 -17.75 23.89 -18.77
CA ALA A 637 -18.75 23.40 -19.72
C ALA A 637 -19.91 24.40 -19.87
N ALA A 638 -20.31 25.05 -18.78
CA ALA A 638 -21.34 26.09 -18.79
C ALA A 638 -20.95 27.29 -19.69
N LEU A 639 -19.67 27.64 -19.76
CA LEU A 639 -19.16 28.70 -20.65
C LEU A 639 -19.21 28.29 -22.13
N LEU A 640 -19.18 26.98 -22.41
CA LEU A 640 -19.32 26.38 -23.74
C LEU A 640 -20.78 26.04 -24.09
N GLY A 641 -21.75 26.47 -23.28
CA GLY A 641 -23.17 26.16 -23.48
C GLY A 641 -23.57 24.72 -23.17
N LYS A 642 -22.70 23.96 -22.51
CA LYS A 642 -22.90 22.55 -22.12
C LYS A 642 -23.29 22.45 -20.64
N LYS A 643 -23.96 21.36 -20.26
CA LYS A 643 -24.54 21.19 -18.91
C LYS A 643 -23.62 20.48 -17.92
N VAL A 644 -22.66 19.71 -18.43
CA VAL A 644 -21.86 18.74 -17.69
C VAL A 644 -20.45 18.75 -18.29
N GLY A 645 -19.42 18.60 -17.46
CA GLY A 645 -18.04 18.48 -17.90
C GLY A 645 -17.78 17.20 -18.70
N PHE A 646 -16.60 17.12 -19.32
CA PHE A 646 -16.14 15.93 -20.03
C PHE A 646 -14.61 15.94 -20.15
N GLY A 647 -14.04 14.75 -20.34
CA GLY A 647 -12.67 14.60 -20.79
C GLY A 647 -12.56 13.57 -21.90
N ILE A 648 -11.66 13.82 -22.85
CA ILE A 648 -11.35 12.90 -23.95
C ILE A 648 -9.84 12.90 -24.15
N ARG A 649 -9.23 11.71 -24.10
CA ARG A 649 -7.82 11.46 -24.43
C ARG A 649 -7.72 10.22 -25.33
N LEU A 650 -6.75 10.24 -26.23
CA LEU A 650 -6.36 9.09 -27.07
C LEU A 650 -4.84 9.01 -27.04
N GLU A 651 -4.31 7.83 -26.73
CA GLU A 651 -2.88 7.66 -26.51
C GLU A 651 -2.36 6.40 -27.18
N ASP A 652 -1.21 6.54 -27.85
CA ASP A 652 -0.46 5.39 -28.32
C ASP A 652 1.04 5.64 -28.11
N PRO A 653 1.81 4.65 -27.62
CA PRO A 653 3.27 4.71 -27.61
C PRO A 653 3.82 4.48 -29.02
N ILE A 654 4.66 5.43 -29.44
CA ILE A 654 5.19 5.55 -30.79
C ILE A 654 6.71 5.32 -30.77
N LEU A 655 7.17 4.34 -31.53
CA LEU A 655 8.57 4.13 -31.85
C LEU A 655 9.02 5.12 -32.94
N VAL A 656 10.07 5.88 -32.67
CA VAL A 656 10.67 6.83 -33.61
C VAL A 656 11.51 6.07 -34.65
N THR A 657 11.18 6.23 -35.92
CA THR A 657 11.97 5.70 -37.04
C THR A 657 12.44 6.79 -38.00
N GLU A 658 13.32 6.44 -38.95
CA GLU A 658 13.73 7.33 -40.04
C GLU A 658 12.55 7.75 -40.95
N ASN A 659 11.51 6.91 -41.04
CA ASN A 659 10.39 7.07 -41.97
C ASN A 659 9.07 7.48 -41.27
N GLY A 660 9.14 7.99 -40.04
CA GLY A 660 7.97 8.35 -39.23
C GLY A 660 7.78 7.52 -37.96
N GLY A 661 6.73 7.82 -37.22
CA GLY A 661 6.37 7.12 -35.99
C GLY A 661 5.67 5.78 -36.26
N VAL A 662 6.07 4.73 -35.55
CA VAL A 662 5.46 3.39 -35.62
C VAL A 662 4.75 3.06 -34.31
N LEU A 663 3.45 2.77 -34.40
CA LEU A 663 2.59 2.42 -33.26
C LEU A 663 3.01 1.09 -32.63
N LEU A 664 3.35 1.08 -31.33
CA LEU A 664 3.64 -0.15 -30.59
C LEU A 664 2.39 -0.93 -30.18
N THR A 665 1.24 -0.27 -30.19
CA THR A 665 -0.11 -0.87 -30.11
C THR A 665 -0.54 -1.54 -31.42
N GLY A 666 0.16 -1.30 -32.54
CA GLY A 666 -0.13 -1.84 -33.86
C GLY A 666 -1.26 -1.13 -34.63
N SER A 667 -2.23 -0.53 -33.94
CA SER A 667 -3.31 0.26 -34.55
C SER A 667 -3.83 1.36 -33.61
N ARG A 668 -4.15 2.52 -34.18
CA ARG A 668 -4.89 3.60 -33.50
C ARG A 668 -6.38 3.27 -33.39
N ALA A 669 -7.06 3.96 -32.48
CA ALA A 669 -8.51 4.00 -32.44
C ALA A 669 -9.09 4.44 -33.80
N GLN A 670 -10.12 3.74 -34.26
CA GLN A 670 -10.84 4.05 -35.50
C GLN A 670 -12.15 4.81 -35.22
N SER A 671 -12.75 4.57 -34.05
CA SER A 671 -13.91 5.27 -33.51
C SER A 671 -14.05 4.93 -32.01
N PRO A 672 -14.93 5.61 -31.24
CA PRO A 672 -15.21 5.20 -29.85
C PRO A 672 -15.70 3.76 -29.69
N TRP A 673 -16.33 3.17 -30.72
CA TRP A 673 -16.79 1.77 -30.72
C TRP A 673 -15.75 0.78 -31.26
N SER A 674 -14.61 1.27 -31.75
CA SER A 674 -13.50 0.46 -32.25
C SER A 674 -12.16 1.11 -31.82
N PRO A 675 -11.84 1.05 -30.51
CA PRO A 675 -10.59 1.56 -29.95
C PRO A 675 -9.34 0.84 -30.48
#